data_AF-A0A9N9BW29-F1
#
_entry.id   AF-A0A9N9BW29-F1
#
_cell.length_a   1.000
_cell.length_b   1.000
_cell.length_c   1.000
_cell.angle_alpha   90.00
_cell.angle_beta   90.00
_cell.angle_gamma   90.00
#
_symmetry.space_group_name_H-M   'P 1'
#
loop_
_entity.id
_entity.type
_entity.pdbx_description
1 polymer ?
#
loop_
_entity_poly.entity_id
_entity_poly.type
_entity_poly.pdbx_seq_one_letter_code
_entity_poly.pdbx_strand_id
1 'polypeptide(L)'
;SAIYSVIRSKVPVTIGEYESRYYIIAPKQALPYLISSPSPYSSSSPIPSPSSSSSPFSSSIITEIEPCPPSSPAIKSVLSSFASKGIEFIHGKWLVEGAPNMILFDTKSVKSRLDEWKGDLWNIGHIPCPEKDEEMNDAILFGNLVAKFLDEFSTTSCSTAIISHFYDWQASVAIPLIRKRHVDVTTIYNITYTVLGRYFFSEKKWEDKQIGVKDEGEKKIEKNKYGNGRSATENKDNTKSKKFNTQSNGNHVDNNDNNFYVKRENSVNNVNTNSKDYCLDDTAPTASYAPPRTILKFINPDEEAGKLGIYHRYAVERAAAHCADVFTCVSWVVAFEAENLIQRKPAIHEFQDLHARYKDRIRNFVRGHFYHYYSFDLDNTLYYFISGRYEFRNKGVDVFLEALSELNARLKACSSPITIVCFLMLPAPCHSLAVDALKGQAATKKLQEGVKEITERVGKRIFEKAARFNGIDISTVIDPSDLLTEEDKTILKRLANTVHRSGLPPVVTHNLVYESTDPILNHLRRLKLLNHYDDKVKVIFHPESLSSVNSLLGIGYEEFVRGCNLGVFPSYHEPWGFKAEECMAMGVPVILSNLSGFGCYAGEAIGENANDYGVYIADRQFKSRTDTIKQLTDFMLHFCQKTPRQRQCQRNRTERLSDMFDWKIVGMEYVRARKLALRRSYPDAFLGTVWDEEEDREEVKEKRRGILKPVVEPSSPKIRHGRIVDDQLELFKMEMDDDIEDEEI
;
A
#
# COMPACT_ATOMS: atom_id res chain seq x y z
N SER A 1 -19.92 1.87 2.52
CA SER A 1 -18.72 2.67 2.17
C SER A 1 -17.47 1.81 2.30
N ALA A 2 -16.28 2.30 1.89
CA ALA A 2 -15.03 1.56 2.11
C ALA A 2 -14.78 1.26 3.60
N ILE A 3 -15.06 2.22 4.50
CA ILE A 3 -14.95 2.05 5.96
C ILE A 3 -15.85 0.90 6.45
N TYR A 4 -17.12 0.86 6.02
CA TYR A 4 -18.04 -0.26 6.32
C TYR A 4 -17.45 -1.60 5.86
N SER A 5 -16.86 -1.66 4.66
CA SER A 5 -16.24 -2.88 4.14
C SER A 5 -15.05 -3.31 4.97
N VAL A 6 -14.14 -2.38 5.31
CA VAL A 6 -12.95 -2.63 6.14
C VAL A 6 -13.34 -3.11 7.54
N ILE A 7 -14.33 -2.46 8.19
CA ILE A 7 -14.84 -2.88 9.49
C ILE A 7 -15.49 -4.27 9.36
N ARG A 8 -16.37 -4.51 8.38
CA ARG A 8 -17.03 -5.80 8.16
C ARG A 8 -16.05 -6.95 7.94
N SER A 9 -14.97 -6.74 7.17
CA SER A 9 -13.92 -7.75 6.99
C SER A 9 -13.02 -7.94 8.21
N LYS A 10 -12.91 -6.93 9.08
CA LYS A 10 -12.08 -6.97 10.30
C LYS A 10 -12.82 -7.58 11.50
N VAL A 11 -14.15 -7.50 11.55
CA VAL A 11 -15.00 -8.02 12.64
C VAL A 11 -14.69 -9.46 13.03
N PRO A 12 -14.59 -10.46 12.12
CA PRO A 12 -14.33 -11.85 12.51
C PRO A 12 -13.05 -12.01 13.33
N VAL A 13 -11.97 -11.33 12.91
CA VAL A 13 -10.67 -11.35 13.59
C VAL A 13 -10.75 -10.61 14.93
N THR A 14 -11.39 -9.43 14.97
CA THR A 14 -11.48 -8.61 16.19
C THR A 14 -12.37 -9.26 17.25
N ILE A 15 -13.42 -10.00 16.87
CA ILE A 15 -14.21 -10.79 17.83
C ILE A 15 -13.42 -11.99 18.36
N GLY A 16 -12.56 -12.62 17.55
CA GLY A 16 -11.66 -13.68 18.01
C GLY A 16 -10.64 -13.24 19.08
N GLU A 17 -10.38 -11.94 19.22
CA GLU A 17 -9.45 -11.35 20.19
C GLU A 17 -10.15 -10.72 21.41
N TYR A 18 -11.26 -10.00 21.18
CA TYR A 18 -11.94 -9.20 22.21
C TYR A 18 -13.27 -9.80 22.70
N GLU A 19 -13.82 -10.80 22.00
CA GLU A 19 -15.08 -11.48 22.31
C GLU A 19 -16.23 -10.50 22.63
N SER A 20 -16.98 -10.73 23.72
CA SER A 20 -18.10 -9.91 24.18
C SER A 20 -17.69 -8.50 24.67
N ARG A 21 -16.39 -8.17 24.69
CA ARG A 21 -15.88 -6.84 25.06
C ARG A 21 -15.79 -5.89 23.86
N TYR A 22 -15.89 -6.39 22.62
CA TYR A 22 -15.92 -5.53 21.43
C TYR A 22 -17.31 -4.96 21.18
N TYR A 23 -17.40 -3.64 20.94
CA TYR A 23 -18.62 -2.92 20.60
C TYR A 23 -18.36 -1.97 19.43
N ILE A 24 -19.26 -1.98 18.45
CA ILE A 24 -19.29 -0.98 17.37
C ILE A 24 -20.34 0.06 17.73
N ILE A 25 -19.96 1.34 17.73
CA ILE A 25 -20.87 2.46 18.00
C ILE A 25 -21.04 3.28 16.72
N ALA A 26 -22.29 3.53 16.32
CA ALA A 26 -22.63 4.28 15.11
C ALA A 26 -23.94 5.05 15.28
N PRO A 27 -24.29 6.01 14.42
CA PRO A 27 -25.62 6.62 14.43
C PRO A 27 -26.66 5.67 13.81
N LYS A 28 -27.87 5.60 14.39
CA LYS A 28 -29.04 4.84 13.91
C LYS A 28 -29.44 5.23 12.48
N GLN A 29 -29.13 6.46 12.09
CA GLN A 29 -29.19 7.05 10.76
C GLN A 29 -28.43 6.23 9.69
N ALA A 30 -27.41 5.44 10.08
CA ALA A 30 -26.65 4.58 9.18
C ALA A 30 -27.38 3.27 8.81
N LEU A 31 -28.39 2.86 9.58
CA LEU A 31 -29.07 1.55 9.45
C LEU A 31 -29.58 1.23 8.03
N PRO A 32 -30.19 2.15 7.25
CA PRO A 32 -30.63 1.86 5.87
C PRO A 32 -29.49 1.46 4.92
N TYR A 33 -28.27 1.97 5.18
CA TYR A 33 -27.10 1.67 4.35
C TYR A 33 -26.47 0.32 4.68
N LEU A 34 -26.69 -0.21 5.89
CA LEU A 34 -26.31 -1.59 6.25
C LEU A 34 -27.11 -2.57 5.39
N ILE A 35 -28.45 -2.48 5.48
CA ILE A 35 -29.46 -3.34 4.82
C ILE A 35 -29.28 -3.43 3.29
N SER A 36 -28.71 -2.42 2.65
CA SER A 36 -28.54 -2.36 1.19
C SER A 36 -27.41 -3.24 0.60
N SER A 37 -26.68 -4.00 1.43
CA SER A 37 -25.55 -4.82 0.99
C SER A 37 -25.97 -6.24 0.55
N PRO A 38 -25.68 -6.69 -0.68
CA PRO A 38 -26.08 -8.03 -1.12
C PRO A 38 -25.19 -9.12 -0.49
N SER A 39 -25.80 -10.04 0.25
CA SER A 39 -25.13 -11.27 0.71
C SER A 39 -24.93 -12.25 -0.46
N PRO A 40 -23.74 -12.86 -0.63
CA PRO A 40 -23.53 -13.92 -1.63
C PRO A 40 -24.23 -15.24 -1.28
N TYR A 41 -24.79 -15.38 -0.07
CA TYR A 41 -25.49 -16.58 0.40
C TYR A 41 -26.99 -16.34 0.54
N SER A 42 -27.73 -16.32 -0.57
CA SER A 42 -29.19 -16.48 -0.58
C SER A 42 -29.69 -17.16 -1.87
N SER A 43 -29.65 -18.50 -1.88
CA SER A 43 -30.09 -19.34 -3.00
C SER A 43 -31.12 -20.38 -2.56
N SER A 44 -32.35 -19.94 -2.31
CA SER A 44 -33.55 -20.81 -2.21
C SER A 44 -34.83 -20.04 -2.58
N SER A 45 -35.81 -20.76 -3.14
CA SER A 45 -36.96 -20.20 -3.87
C SER A 45 -38.21 -19.98 -2.97
N PRO A 46 -39.23 -19.23 -3.42
CA PRO A 46 -40.27 -18.70 -2.52
C PRO A 46 -41.50 -19.61 -2.36
N ILE A 47 -42.23 -19.42 -1.24
CA ILE A 47 -43.59 -19.92 -1.02
C ILE A 47 -44.43 -18.80 -0.36
N PRO A 48 -45.60 -18.40 -0.91
CA PRO A 48 -46.49 -17.44 -0.29
C PRO A 48 -47.73 -18.07 0.37
N SER A 49 -48.11 -17.60 1.56
CA SER A 49 -49.44 -17.85 2.17
C SER A 49 -49.85 -16.67 3.07
N PRO A 50 -51.01 -16.02 2.86
CA PRO A 50 -51.35 -14.77 3.55
C PRO A 50 -52.32 -14.95 4.73
N SER A 51 -52.00 -14.40 5.91
CA SER A 51 -53.00 -14.12 6.96
C SER A 51 -52.49 -13.20 8.08
N SER A 52 -53.40 -12.41 8.66
CA SER A 52 -53.26 -11.57 9.87
C SER A 52 -52.38 -10.32 9.78
N SER A 53 -52.72 -9.31 10.60
CA SER A 53 -52.36 -7.90 10.38
C SER A 53 -51.87 -7.21 11.67
N SER A 54 -50.70 -6.57 11.63
CA SER A 54 -50.26 -5.62 12.67
C SER A 54 -49.07 -4.74 12.23
N SER A 55 -49.17 -3.42 12.48
CA SER A 55 -48.13 -2.38 12.29
C SER A 55 -47.59 -2.10 10.87
N PRO A 56 -47.60 -0.83 10.40
CA PRO A 56 -46.89 -0.42 9.17
C PRO A 56 -45.36 -0.28 9.31
N PHE A 57 -44.79 -0.39 10.52
CA PHE A 57 -43.38 -0.11 10.80
C PHE A 57 -42.73 -1.26 11.61
N SER A 58 -42.07 -2.21 10.94
CA SER A 58 -41.16 -3.17 11.60
C SER A 58 -40.27 -3.98 10.63
N SER A 59 -40.86 -4.54 9.57
CA SER A 59 -40.31 -5.72 8.87
C SER A 59 -38.94 -5.54 8.18
N SER A 60 -38.56 -4.32 7.78
CA SER A 60 -37.31 -4.08 7.05
C SER A 60 -36.08 -3.82 7.94
N ILE A 61 -36.24 -3.70 9.26
CA ILE A 61 -35.13 -3.38 10.19
C ILE A 61 -34.33 -4.64 10.60
N ILE A 62 -34.98 -5.81 10.54
CA ILE A 62 -34.53 -7.06 11.16
C ILE A 62 -33.40 -7.75 10.36
N THR A 63 -33.09 -7.32 9.13
CA THR A 63 -32.22 -8.06 8.21
C THR A 63 -30.71 -7.93 8.45
N GLU A 64 -30.23 -6.92 9.19
CA GLU A 64 -28.81 -6.85 9.60
C GLU A 64 -28.57 -6.70 11.11
N ILE A 65 -29.58 -6.48 11.98
CA ILE A 65 -29.35 -6.41 13.44
C ILE A 65 -30.39 -7.21 14.21
N GLU A 66 -29.92 -8.09 15.09
CA GLU A 66 -30.72 -8.79 16.11
C GLU A 66 -30.71 -7.97 17.42
N PRO A 67 -31.83 -7.37 17.85
CA PRO A 67 -31.88 -6.60 19.10
C PRO A 67 -31.77 -7.53 20.31
N CYS A 68 -30.85 -7.23 21.23
CA CYS A 68 -30.61 -8.06 22.42
C CYS A 68 -30.33 -7.18 23.65
N PRO A 69 -30.64 -7.64 24.88
CA PRO A 69 -30.30 -6.90 26.08
C PRO A 69 -28.78 -6.83 26.30
N PRO A 70 -28.21 -5.71 26.77
CA PRO A 70 -26.79 -5.59 27.05
C PRO A 70 -26.35 -6.56 28.16
N SER A 71 -25.38 -7.42 27.85
CA SER A 71 -24.86 -8.45 28.76
C SER A 71 -23.95 -7.88 29.85
N SER A 72 -23.29 -6.74 29.60
CA SER A 72 -22.46 -6.04 30.59
C SER A 72 -23.34 -5.19 31.53
N PRO A 73 -23.24 -5.36 32.87
CA PRO A 73 -23.95 -4.51 33.83
C PRO A 73 -23.61 -3.02 33.69
N ALA A 74 -22.36 -2.68 33.39
CA ALA A 74 -21.93 -1.31 33.19
C ALA A 74 -22.58 -0.69 31.94
N ILE A 75 -22.55 -1.39 30.80
CA ILE A 75 -23.25 -0.96 29.57
C ILE A 75 -24.76 -0.81 29.83
N LYS A 76 -25.37 -1.75 30.56
CA LYS A 76 -26.78 -1.70 30.94
C LYS A 76 -27.11 -0.47 31.81
N SER A 77 -26.23 -0.11 32.74
CA SER A 77 -26.38 1.07 33.60
C SER A 77 -26.37 2.36 32.76
N VAL A 78 -25.32 2.56 31.96
CA VAL A 78 -25.17 3.73 31.07
C VAL A 78 -26.36 3.84 30.11
N LEU A 79 -26.75 2.74 29.44
CA LEU A 79 -27.89 2.76 28.52
C LEU A 79 -29.24 3.04 29.22
N SER A 80 -29.43 2.59 30.46
CA SER A 80 -30.63 2.94 31.25
C SER A 80 -30.66 4.43 31.63
N SER A 81 -29.48 4.99 31.93
CA SER A 81 -29.30 6.42 32.21
C SER A 81 -29.50 7.29 30.94
N PHE A 82 -29.07 6.80 29.77
CA PHE A 82 -29.35 7.44 28.48
C PHE A 82 -30.84 7.43 28.16
N ALA A 83 -31.54 6.31 28.41
CA ALA A 83 -32.98 6.22 28.21
C ALA A 83 -33.77 7.17 29.13
N SER A 84 -33.39 7.32 30.41
CA SER A 84 -34.04 8.27 31.33
C SER A 84 -33.77 9.74 30.97
N LYS A 85 -32.65 10.02 30.29
CA LYS A 85 -32.32 11.33 29.69
C LYS A 85 -33.01 11.58 28.34
N GLY A 86 -33.89 10.68 27.88
CA GLY A 86 -34.61 10.81 26.60
C GLY A 86 -33.79 10.50 25.35
N ILE A 87 -32.67 9.79 25.49
CA ILE A 87 -31.80 9.44 24.37
C ILE A 87 -32.24 8.08 23.79
N GLU A 88 -32.67 8.06 22.54
CA GLU A 88 -33.01 6.81 21.83
C GLU A 88 -31.75 6.09 21.33
N PHE A 89 -31.77 4.77 21.43
CA PHE A 89 -30.74 3.90 20.87
C PHE A 89 -31.29 2.51 20.53
N ILE A 90 -30.55 1.74 19.75
CA ILE A 90 -30.73 0.29 19.57
C ILE A 90 -29.45 -0.39 20.06
N HIS A 91 -29.58 -1.42 20.90
CA HIS A 91 -28.49 -2.33 21.27
C HIS A 91 -28.79 -3.71 20.68
N GLY A 92 -27.80 -4.35 20.06
CA GLY A 92 -27.98 -5.64 19.41
C GLY A 92 -26.71 -6.31 18.93
N LYS A 93 -26.87 -7.41 18.20
CA LYS A 93 -25.82 -8.08 17.41
C LYS A 93 -25.93 -7.69 15.94
N TRP A 94 -24.83 -7.27 15.33
CA TRP A 94 -24.78 -7.04 13.88
C TRP A 94 -24.62 -8.40 13.16
N LEU A 95 -25.52 -8.73 12.23
CA LEU A 95 -25.66 -10.03 11.57
C LEU A 95 -24.65 -10.20 10.42
N VAL A 96 -23.37 -10.02 10.75
CA VAL A 96 -22.22 -10.36 9.92
C VAL A 96 -21.42 -11.48 10.57
N GLU A 97 -20.51 -12.10 9.83
CA GLU A 97 -19.58 -13.10 10.34
C GLU A 97 -18.86 -12.57 11.59
N GLY A 98 -18.89 -13.32 12.69
CA GLY A 98 -18.38 -12.91 14.01
C GLY A 98 -19.42 -12.26 14.95
N ALA A 99 -20.59 -11.82 14.48
CA ALA A 99 -21.70 -11.32 15.31
C ALA A 99 -21.29 -10.33 16.45
N PRO A 100 -20.72 -9.16 16.13
CA PRO A 100 -20.23 -8.21 17.13
C PRO A 100 -21.39 -7.48 17.82
N ASN A 101 -21.14 -6.99 19.04
CA ASN A 101 -22.10 -6.11 19.71
C ASN A 101 -22.16 -4.75 19.00
N MET A 102 -23.34 -4.16 18.88
CA MET A 102 -23.54 -2.87 18.23
C MET A 102 -24.46 -1.97 19.05
N ILE A 103 -24.10 -0.68 19.13
CA ILE A 103 -24.91 0.39 19.72
C ILE A 103 -25.18 1.42 18.63
N LEU A 104 -26.45 1.61 18.28
CA LEU A 104 -26.92 2.62 17.34
C LEU A 104 -27.62 3.76 18.08
N PHE A 105 -26.98 4.92 18.18
CA PHE A 105 -27.58 6.12 18.81
C PHE A 105 -28.45 6.92 17.81
N ASP A 106 -29.64 7.37 18.21
CA ASP A 106 -30.44 8.26 17.36
C ASP A 106 -30.01 9.73 17.53
N THR A 107 -29.43 10.34 16.50
CA THR A 107 -29.10 11.78 16.55
C THR A 107 -30.34 12.67 16.63
N LYS A 108 -31.50 12.21 16.15
CA LYS A 108 -32.75 13.01 16.14
C LYS A 108 -33.32 13.20 17.54
N SER A 109 -33.19 12.23 18.45
CA SER A 109 -33.74 12.36 19.80
C SER A 109 -33.02 13.43 20.64
N VAL A 110 -31.85 13.89 20.19
CA VAL A 110 -31.07 14.97 20.80
C VAL A 110 -30.89 16.20 19.91
N LYS A 111 -31.59 16.32 18.77
CA LYS A 111 -31.44 17.49 17.87
C LYS A 111 -31.82 18.82 18.53
N SER A 112 -32.63 18.79 19.60
CA SER A 112 -32.91 19.95 20.46
C SER A 112 -31.71 20.48 21.25
N ARG A 113 -30.61 19.72 21.35
CA ARG A 113 -29.36 20.10 22.04
C ARG A 113 -28.25 20.51 21.06
N LEU A 114 -28.56 20.65 19.78
CA LEU A 114 -27.57 20.99 18.75
C LEU A 114 -26.83 22.29 19.08
N ASP A 115 -27.57 23.35 19.43
CA ASP A 115 -26.98 24.69 19.64
C ASP A 115 -26.15 24.78 20.93
N GLU A 116 -26.55 24.05 21.99
CA GLU A 116 -25.74 23.81 23.20
C GLU A 116 -24.38 23.21 22.81
N TRP A 117 -24.39 22.15 22.00
CA TRP A 117 -23.18 21.38 21.66
C TRP A 117 -22.31 22.05 20.59
N LYS A 118 -22.88 22.95 19.79
CA LYS A 118 -22.11 23.91 18.97
C LYS A 118 -21.36 24.91 19.85
N GLY A 119 -22.02 25.43 20.89
CA GLY A 119 -21.39 26.29 21.90
C GLY A 119 -20.21 25.59 22.60
N ASP A 120 -20.41 24.35 23.06
CA ASP A 120 -19.33 23.52 23.64
C ASP A 120 -18.13 23.41 22.68
N LEU A 121 -18.35 23.03 21.42
CA LEU A 121 -17.26 22.78 20.47
C LEU A 121 -16.49 24.07 20.11
N TRP A 122 -17.19 25.21 20.04
CA TRP A 122 -16.58 26.53 19.88
C TRP A 122 -15.75 26.93 21.11
N ASN A 123 -16.24 26.68 22.33
CA ASN A 123 -15.54 26.99 23.58
C ASN A 123 -14.32 26.10 23.84
N ILE A 124 -14.29 24.90 23.24
CA ILE A 124 -13.23 23.91 23.46
C ILE A 124 -12.08 24.04 22.45
N GLY A 125 -12.38 24.32 21.18
CA GLY A 125 -11.38 24.35 20.10
C GLY A 125 -11.58 25.44 19.04
N HIS A 126 -12.44 26.43 19.30
CA HIS A 126 -12.80 27.50 18.34
C HIS A 126 -13.25 26.98 16.96
N ILE A 127 -13.91 25.82 16.96
CA ILE A 127 -14.44 25.18 15.75
C ILE A 127 -15.78 25.85 15.39
N PRO A 128 -15.87 26.62 14.30
CA PRO A 128 -17.15 27.21 13.89
C PRO A 128 -18.11 26.10 13.45
N CYS A 129 -19.42 26.30 13.61
CA CYS A 129 -20.41 25.24 13.38
C CYS A 129 -21.61 25.76 12.55
N PRO A 130 -21.48 25.90 11.21
CA PRO A 130 -22.52 26.45 10.34
C PRO A 130 -23.89 25.80 10.56
N GLU A 131 -24.97 26.60 10.62
CA GLU A 131 -26.34 26.11 10.88
C GLU A 131 -26.81 25.09 9.83
N LYS A 132 -26.49 25.36 8.56
CA LYS A 132 -27.02 24.66 7.39
C LYS A 132 -26.26 23.39 6.99
N ASP A 133 -25.19 23.04 7.71
CA ASP A 133 -24.42 21.81 7.45
C ASP A 133 -24.96 20.66 8.31
N GLU A 134 -25.95 19.93 7.80
CA GLU A 134 -26.59 18.82 8.53
C GLU A 134 -25.63 17.63 8.77
N GLU A 135 -24.57 17.46 7.97
CA GLU A 135 -23.55 16.42 8.22
C GLU A 135 -22.66 16.82 9.40
N MET A 136 -22.28 18.09 9.50
CA MET A 136 -21.63 18.63 10.70
C MET A 136 -22.57 18.57 11.92
N ASN A 137 -23.86 18.88 11.75
CA ASN A 137 -24.83 18.80 12.84
C ASN A 137 -24.94 17.35 13.37
N ASP A 138 -25.13 16.35 12.50
CA ASP A 138 -25.17 14.94 12.90
C ASP A 138 -23.84 14.46 13.52
N ALA A 139 -22.69 14.93 13.02
CA ALA A 139 -21.38 14.62 13.61
C ALA A 139 -21.19 15.24 15.01
N ILE A 140 -21.69 16.46 15.25
CA ILE A 140 -21.69 17.10 16.57
C ILE A 140 -22.60 16.36 17.55
N LEU A 141 -23.80 15.98 17.10
CA LEU A 141 -24.78 15.23 17.90
C LEU A 141 -24.22 13.84 18.25
N PHE A 142 -23.73 13.08 17.26
CA PHE A 142 -23.14 11.77 17.46
C PHE A 142 -21.86 11.83 18.31
N GLY A 143 -20.94 12.75 18.03
CA GLY A 143 -19.70 12.93 18.80
C GLY A 143 -19.93 13.28 20.27
N ASN A 144 -20.95 14.10 20.57
CA ASN A 144 -21.32 14.37 21.96
C ASN A 144 -22.00 13.19 22.66
N LEU A 145 -22.83 12.41 21.95
CA LEU A 145 -23.40 11.18 22.50
C LEU A 145 -22.30 10.16 22.81
N VAL A 146 -21.34 9.94 21.89
CA VAL A 146 -20.21 9.03 22.10
C VAL A 146 -19.30 9.51 23.23
N ALA A 147 -18.97 10.80 23.29
CA ALA A 147 -18.16 11.35 24.38
C ALA A 147 -18.86 11.23 25.74
N LYS A 148 -20.18 11.50 25.83
CA LYS A 148 -20.97 11.33 27.06
C LYS A 148 -21.15 9.86 27.45
N PHE A 149 -21.23 8.96 26.47
CA PHE A 149 -21.31 7.52 26.70
C PHE A 149 -19.98 6.99 27.27
N LEU A 150 -18.84 7.39 26.71
CA LEU A 150 -17.53 6.98 27.19
C LEU A 150 -17.22 7.53 28.60
N ASP A 151 -17.63 8.77 28.89
CA ASP A 151 -17.54 9.43 30.20
C ASP A 151 -18.37 8.72 31.29
N GLU A 152 -19.64 8.45 31.01
CA GLU A 152 -20.52 7.70 31.92
C GLU A 152 -20.12 6.20 32.02
N PHE A 153 -19.45 5.65 31.00
CA PHE A 153 -18.92 4.28 31.03
C PHE A 153 -17.60 4.16 31.80
N SER A 154 -16.63 5.07 31.63
CA SER A 154 -15.37 5.06 32.39
C SER A 154 -15.62 5.25 33.88
N THR A 155 -16.54 6.16 34.24
CA THR A 155 -16.97 6.36 35.64
C THR A 155 -17.77 5.19 36.23
N THR A 156 -18.34 4.31 35.38
CA THR A 156 -19.01 3.07 35.81
C THR A 156 -18.07 1.84 35.83
N SER A 157 -16.98 1.85 35.07
CA SER A 157 -16.15 0.67 34.75
C SER A 157 -14.68 0.81 35.19
N CYS A 158 -14.46 1.29 36.41
CA CYS A 158 -13.16 1.69 36.98
C CYS A 158 -12.09 0.58 37.14
N SER A 159 -12.31 -0.63 36.60
CA SER A 159 -11.39 -1.78 36.69
C SER A 159 -10.82 -2.23 35.35
N THR A 160 -11.19 -1.56 34.25
CA THR A 160 -10.85 -1.96 32.88
C THR A 160 -10.34 -0.77 32.07
N ALA A 161 -9.14 -0.86 31.50
CA ALA A 161 -8.67 0.12 30.53
C ALA A 161 -9.56 0.09 29.27
N ILE A 162 -9.99 1.26 28.80
CA ILE A 162 -10.92 1.42 27.69
C ILE A 162 -10.16 1.96 26.48
N ILE A 163 -10.24 1.27 25.35
CA ILE A 163 -9.70 1.74 24.06
C ILE A 163 -10.85 2.17 23.17
N SER A 164 -10.79 3.41 22.68
CA SER A 164 -11.78 4.02 21.79
C SER A 164 -11.12 4.32 20.43
N HIS A 165 -11.61 3.68 19.37
CA HIS A 165 -11.02 3.75 18.03
C HIS A 165 -11.99 4.42 17.05
N PHE A 166 -11.59 5.59 16.54
CA PHE A 166 -12.40 6.45 15.68
C PHE A 166 -11.89 6.40 14.24
N TYR A 167 -12.82 6.33 13.27
CA TYR A 167 -12.54 6.25 11.84
C TYR A 167 -13.12 7.47 11.13
N ASP A 168 -12.25 8.28 10.52
CA ASP A 168 -12.55 9.54 9.83
C ASP A 168 -13.28 10.62 10.69
N TRP A 169 -13.33 11.85 10.17
CA TRP A 169 -13.72 13.05 10.93
C TRP A 169 -15.17 13.06 11.43
N GLN A 170 -16.11 12.40 10.74
CA GLN A 170 -17.52 12.35 11.17
C GLN A 170 -17.72 11.64 12.51
N ALA A 171 -16.82 10.71 12.88
CA ALA A 171 -16.81 10.07 14.19
C ALA A 171 -15.90 10.79 15.21
N SER A 172 -14.97 11.63 14.72
CA SER A 172 -13.84 12.12 15.50
C SER A 172 -14.15 13.30 16.44
N VAL A 173 -15.32 13.93 16.29
CA VAL A 173 -15.77 15.05 17.15
C VAL A 173 -15.76 14.68 18.65
N ALA A 174 -15.88 13.40 18.98
CA ALA A 174 -15.74 12.92 20.35
C ALA A 174 -14.34 13.11 20.95
N ILE A 175 -13.26 13.03 20.14
CA ILE A 175 -11.87 13.01 20.65
C ILE A 175 -11.48 14.33 21.35
N PRO A 176 -11.71 15.54 20.78
CA PRO A 176 -11.45 16.79 21.51
C PRO A 176 -12.27 16.93 22.79
N LEU A 177 -13.51 16.42 22.81
CA LEU A 177 -14.38 16.44 23.98
C LEU A 177 -13.85 15.52 25.09
N ILE A 178 -13.48 14.29 24.75
CA ILE A 178 -12.81 13.31 25.63
C ILE A 178 -11.55 13.92 26.25
N ARG A 179 -10.67 14.47 25.40
CA ARG A 179 -9.40 15.07 25.83
C ARG A 179 -9.58 16.27 26.75
N LYS A 180 -10.58 17.11 26.48
CA LYS A 180 -10.88 18.32 27.28
C LYS A 180 -11.61 18.02 28.59
N ARG A 181 -12.47 16.99 28.61
CA ARG A 181 -13.19 16.53 29.81
C ARG A 181 -12.33 15.62 30.71
N HIS A 182 -11.13 15.25 30.28
CA HIS A 182 -10.22 14.32 30.97
C HIS A 182 -10.87 12.94 31.24
N VAL A 183 -11.63 12.45 30.26
CA VAL A 183 -12.30 11.14 30.33
C VAL A 183 -11.24 10.03 30.26
N ASP A 184 -11.33 9.05 31.17
CA ASP A 184 -10.34 7.97 31.34
C ASP A 184 -10.51 6.86 30.27
N VAL A 185 -10.16 7.20 29.03
CA VAL A 185 -10.14 6.30 27.88
C VAL A 185 -8.91 6.59 27.00
N THR A 186 -8.28 5.55 26.46
CA THR A 186 -7.25 5.70 25.42
C THR A 186 -7.91 5.93 24.06
N THR A 187 -7.38 6.85 23.26
CA THR A 187 -7.94 7.25 21.97
C THR A 187 -7.02 6.89 20.80
N ILE A 188 -7.59 6.20 19.80
CA ILE A 188 -6.94 5.91 18.51
C ILE A 188 -7.74 6.61 17.42
N TYR A 189 -7.07 7.45 16.62
CA TYR A 189 -7.66 8.03 15.41
C TYR A 189 -7.00 7.44 14.17
N ASN A 190 -7.82 6.89 13.28
CA ASN A 190 -7.41 6.35 11.99
C ASN A 190 -8.12 7.09 10.86
N ILE A 191 -7.34 7.64 9.93
CA ILE A 191 -7.86 8.35 8.75
C ILE A 191 -7.67 7.56 7.45
N THR A 192 -8.71 7.54 6.62
CA THR A 192 -8.68 6.94 5.28
C THR A 192 -8.35 7.95 4.17
N TYR A 193 -8.47 9.24 4.48
CA TYR A 193 -8.04 10.44 3.73
C TYR A 193 -7.93 11.61 4.72
N THR A 194 -7.19 12.68 4.40
CA THR A 194 -7.34 13.94 5.14
C THR A 194 -8.49 14.78 4.54
N VAL A 195 -9.33 15.45 5.32
CA VAL A 195 -10.43 16.30 4.85
C VAL A 195 -9.91 17.41 3.95
N LEU A 196 -8.93 18.18 4.43
CA LEU A 196 -8.38 19.27 3.62
C LEU A 196 -7.62 18.73 2.40
N GLY A 197 -6.91 17.61 2.54
CA GLY A 197 -6.34 16.90 1.40
C GLY A 197 -7.44 16.58 0.41
N ARG A 198 -8.41 15.73 0.76
CA ARG A 198 -9.55 15.39 -0.10
C ARG A 198 -10.18 16.60 -0.78
N TYR A 199 -10.44 17.72 -0.09
CA TYR A 199 -11.01 18.91 -0.73
C TYR A 199 -10.04 19.64 -1.68
N PHE A 200 -8.84 20.00 -1.22
CA PHE A 200 -7.75 20.57 -2.03
C PHE A 200 -7.25 19.58 -3.11
N PHE A 201 -7.73 18.34 -3.07
CA PHE A 201 -7.42 17.24 -3.96
C PHE A 201 -8.65 16.76 -4.76
N SER A 202 -9.77 17.49 -4.66
CA SER A 202 -11.05 17.21 -5.33
C SER A 202 -11.64 18.41 -6.09
N GLU A 203 -10.98 19.55 -5.98
CA GLU A 203 -11.40 20.72 -6.71
C GLU A 203 -10.82 20.63 -8.14
N LYS A 204 -10.72 21.81 -8.71
CA LYS A 204 -10.33 22.12 -10.05
C LYS A 204 -9.78 23.55 -9.88
N LYS A 205 -8.72 23.65 -9.04
CA LYS A 205 -8.26 24.86 -8.30
C LYS A 205 -6.74 24.92 -8.02
N TRP A 206 -5.91 24.44 -8.95
CA TRP A 206 -4.49 24.27 -8.67
C TRP A 206 -3.53 24.63 -9.81
N GLU A 207 -3.86 24.42 -11.09
CA GLU A 207 -2.96 24.84 -12.18
C GLU A 207 -2.70 26.37 -12.08
N ASP A 208 -3.74 27.19 -11.84
CA ASP A 208 -3.62 28.64 -11.62
C ASP A 208 -2.79 28.96 -10.35
N LYS A 209 -2.79 28.07 -9.35
CA LYS A 209 -1.91 28.21 -8.18
C LYS A 209 -0.44 27.93 -8.51
N GLN A 210 -0.12 27.22 -9.59
CA GLN A 210 1.24 27.25 -10.17
C GLN A 210 1.53 28.55 -10.95
N ILE A 211 0.52 29.33 -11.35
CA ILE A 211 0.72 30.63 -12.02
C ILE A 211 1.02 31.71 -10.96
N GLY A 212 0.20 31.82 -9.91
CA GLY A 212 0.36 32.86 -8.89
C GLY A 212 1.71 32.87 -8.16
N VAL A 213 2.34 31.70 -7.97
CA VAL A 213 3.67 31.58 -7.31
C VAL A 213 4.83 32.11 -8.18
N LYS A 214 4.66 32.19 -9.52
CA LYS A 214 5.70 32.73 -10.42
C LYS A 214 5.85 34.25 -10.25
N ASP A 215 4.73 34.95 -10.13
CA ASP A 215 4.63 36.41 -10.20
C ASP A 215 5.32 37.15 -9.03
N GLU A 216 5.44 36.52 -7.86
CA GLU A 216 6.22 37.04 -6.71
C GLU A 216 7.70 36.66 -6.77
N GLY A 217 8.03 35.51 -7.38
CA GLY A 217 9.40 35.08 -7.59
C GLY A 217 10.12 35.92 -8.66
N GLU A 218 9.49 36.09 -9.82
CA GLU A 218 10.11 36.75 -10.98
C GLU A 218 10.38 38.24 -10.74
N LYS A 219 9.49 38.94 -10.00
CA LYS A 219 9.70 40.34 -9.57
C LYS A 219 10.92 40.56 -8.66
N LYS A 220 11.45 39.50 -8.02
CA LYS A 220 12.73 39.54 -7.29
C LYS A 220 13.94 39.18 -8.17
N ILE A 221 13.74 38.47 -9.27
CA ILE A 221 14.81 37.89 -10.10
C ILE A 221 15.24 38.83 -11.24
N GLU A 222 14.31 39.50 -11.92
CA GLU A 222 14.63 40.34 -13.09
C GLU A 222 15.60 41.49 -12.78
N LYS A 223 15.48 42.11 -11.59
CA LYS A 223 16.37 43.21 -11.14
C LYS A 223 17.85 42.84 -11.09
N ASN A 224 18.21 41.56 -11.05
CA ASN A 224 19.58 41.10 -10.83
C ASN A 224 20.29 40.59 -12.11
N LYS A 225 19.65 40.59 -13.29
CA LYS A 225 20.25 40.07 -14.54
C LYS A 225 20.84 41.10 -15.50
N TYR A 226 20.50 42.38 -15.37
CA TYR A 226 21.09 43.46 -16.19
C TYR A 226 22.12 44.28 -15.40
N GLY A 227 23.34 43.75 -15.30
CA GLY A 227 24.47 44.52 -14.76
C GLY A 227 25.61 43.66 -14.24
N ASN A 228 26.52 43.23 -15.11
CA ASN A 228 27.84 42.78 -14.66
C ASN A 228 28.93 43.08 -15.70
N GLY A 229 30.04 43.68 -15.23
CA GLY A 229 31.26 43.89 -16.01
C GLY A 229 31.60 45.34 -16.38
N ARG A 230 32.41 46.00 -15.55
CA ARG A 230 33.79 46.40 -15.93
C ARG A 230 34.63 46.95 -14.76
N SER A 231 35.94 46.65 -14.84
CA SER A 231 37.09 47.35 -14.26
C SER A 231 37.07 47.82 -12.79
N ALA A 232 37.77 47.04 -11.94
CA ALA A 232 39.05 47.40 -11.29
C ALA A 232 39.23 48.70 -10.45
N THR A 233 40.27 48.65 -9.60
CA THR A 233 40.91 49.74 -8.82
C THR A 233 40.08 50.44 -7.73
N GLU A 234 40.40 50.05 -6.49
CA GLU A 234 40.48 50.82 -5.24
C GLU A 234 39.72 52.15 -5.09
N ASN A 235 38.72 52.12 -4.20
CA ASN A 235 38.47 53.09 -3.12
C ASN A 235 38.84 54.58 -3.33
N LYS A 236 37.80 55.43 -3.37
CA LYS A 236 37.68 56.48 -2.34
C LYS A 236 36.26 57.01 -2.14
N ASP A 237 36.06 57.49 -0.91
CA ASP A 237 34.80 57.97 -0.35
C ASP A 237 34.23 59.21 -1.05
N ASN A 238 32.95 59.48 -0.81
CA ASN A 238 32.55 60.72 -0.13
C ASN A 238 31.11 60.64 0.40
N THR A 239 30.94 60.24 1.66
CA THR A 239 29.84 60.78 2.46
C THR A 239 30.10 62.27 2.69
N LYS A 240 29.03 63.09 2.73
CA LYS A 240 29.15 64.55 2.81
C LYS A 240 29.76 65.01 4.15
N SER A 241 31.05 65.39 4.11
CA SER A 241 31.66 66.42 4.98
C SER A 241 31.80 66.05 6.48
N LYS A 242 32.66 66.71 7.29
CA LYS A 242 33.39 67.99 7.13
C LYS A 242 34.52 68.05 8.17
N LYS A 243 35.72 68.56 7.80
CA LYS A 243 36.81 69.01 8.71
C LYS A 243 37.48 67.92 9.59
N PHE A 244 38.66 68.11 10.19
CA PHE A 244 39.95 68.74 9.79
C PHE A 244 40.89 68.57 11.01
N ASN A 245 42.13 68.06 10.86
CA ASN A 245 43.24 68.12 11.84
C ASN A 245 43.07 67.46 13.24
N THR A 246 44.11 67.04 13.98
CA THR A 246 45.50 66.58 13.68
C THR A 246 46.09 65.84 14.91
N GLN A 247 46.97 64.84 14.66
CA GLN A 247 48.14 64.44 15.47
C GLN A 247 48.00 63.77 16.86
N SER A 248 49.11 63.08 17.21
CA SER A 248 49.65 62.68 18.53
C SER A 248 48.93 61.63 19.39
N ASN A 249 49.50 60.42 19.32
CA ASN A 249 50.02 59.58 20.42
C ASN A 249 49.48 59.77 21.85
N GLY A 250 49.00 58.67 22.44
CA GLY A 250 48.85 58.49 23.90
C GLY A 250 48.84 57.00 24.26
N ASN A 251 49.72 56.58 25.17
CA ASN A 251 49.84 55.19 25.64
C ASN A 251 49.04 54.96 26.93
N HIS A 252 48.60 53.71 27.16
CA HIS A 252 48.30 53.05 28.44
C HIS A 252 47.33 53.73 29.45
N VAL A 253 46.56 52.90 30.17
CA VAL A 253 46.68 52.66 31.64
C VAL A 253 45.46 51.86 32.14
N ASP A 254 45.74 50.97 33.07
CA ASP A 254 44.92 50.22 34.07
C ASP A 254 43.43 50.55 34.23
N ASN A 255 42.49 49.57 34.30
CA ASN A 255 42.33 48.36 35.17
C ASN A 255 41.48 48.62 36.43
N ASN A 256 40.97 47.52 37.01
CA ASN A 256 40.26 47.40 38.30
C ASN A 256 38.81 47.94 38.35
N ASP A 257 37.86 47.30 39.04
CA ASP A 257 37.71 45.87 39.39
C ASP A 257 36.29 45.61 39.90
N ASN A 258 35.79 44.36 39.80
CA ASN A 258 34.95 43.72 40.82
C ASN A 258 34.50 42.27 40.46
N ASN A 259 35.25 41.31 41.01
CA ASN A 259 34.74 40.22 41.84
C ASN A 259 33.82 39.09 41.28
N PHE A 260 34.44 37.90 41.23
CA PHE A 260 34.09 36.66 41.96
C PHE A 260 33.65 35.39 41.17
N TYR A 261 34.48 34.34 41.30
CA TYR A 261 34.19 32.89 41.47
C TYR A 261 33.07 32.24 40.60
N VAL A 262 33.25 31.13 39.86
CA VAL A 262 34.24 30.01 39.84
C VAL A 262 34.13 29.26 38.48
N LYS A 263 34.99 28.33 38.04
CA LYS A 263 36.12 27.60 38.68
C LYS A 263 37.34 27.54 37.72
N ARG A 264 37.77 26.34 37.29
CA ARG A 264 38.73 26.04 36.21
C ARG A 264 38.48 24.63 35.64
N GLU A 265 38.80 24.45 34.37
CA GLU A 265 39.04 23.15 33.71
C GLU A 265 40.41 22.59 34.16
N ASN A 266 40.89 21.38 33.84
CA ASN A 266 40.52 20.33 32.88
C ASN A 266 41.04 18.98 33.46
N SER A 267 41.05 17.77 32.87
CA SER A 267 40.71 17.22 31.54
C SER A 267 40.64 15.67 31.60
N VAL A 268 40.26 15.02 30.48
CA VAL A 268 40.42 13.59 30.14
C VAL A 268 39.63 12.56 30.95
N ASN A 269 38.49 12.11 30.40
CA ASN A 269 38.40 10.76 29.83
C ASN A 269 37.18 10.55 28.90
N ASN A 270 37.21 9.42 28.17
CA ASN A 270 36.25 8.96 27.14
C ASN A 270 34.78 8.84 27.64
N VAL A 271 33.73 8.71 26.82
CA VAL A 271 33.60 8.20 25.43
C VAL A 271 32.73 9.14 24.56
N ASN A 272 32.91 9.07 23.24
CA ASN A 272 32.26 9.94 22.26
C ASN A 272 31.31 9.15 21.33
N THR A 273 30.02 9.51 21.26
CA THR A 273 29.04 8.95 20.30
C THR A 273 28.34 10.05 19.52
N ASN A 274 29.02 10.57 18.51
CA ASN A 274 28.49 11.58 17.58
C ASN A 274 27.64 10.92 16.48
N SER A 275 26.32 10.85 16.66
CA SER A 275 25.39 10.78 15.53
C SER A 275 25.37 12.16 14.84
N LYS A 276 26.20 12.34 13.81
CA LYS A 276 26.17 13.57 13.01
C LYS A 276 24.90 13.62 12.17
N ASP A 277 23.92 14.39 12.62
CA ASP A 277 22.85 14.87 11.76
C ASP A 277 23.44 15.61 10.56
N TYR A 278 23.11 15.16 9.35
CA TYR A 278 23.42 15.88 8.14
C TYR A 278 22.40 17.00 7.95
N CYS A 279 22.69 18.17 8.55
CA CYS A 279 22.06 19.42 8.13
C CYS A 279 22.25 19.59 6.63
N LEU A 280 21.15 19.67 5.89
CA LEU A 280 21.14 20.07 4.48
C LEU A 280 20.99 21.59 4.44
N ASP A 281 21.83 22.26 3.65
CA ASP A 281 21.88 23.74 3.59
C ASP A 281 20.52 24.39 3.27
N ASP A 282 20.21 25.47 3.99
CA ASP A 282 19.03 26.35 3.79
C ASP A 282 19.13 27.17 2.49
N THR A 283 19.20 26.48 1.35
CA THR A 283 19.15 27.09 0.01
C THR A 283 17.87 26.67 -0.70
N ALA A 284 17.00 27.65 -0.97
CA ALA A 284 15.71 27.40 -1.60
C ALA A 284 15.90 26.84 -3.03
N PRO A 285 15.40 25.63 -3.35
CA PRO A 285 15.55 25.05 -4.68
C PRO A 285 14.74 25.85 -5.70
N THR A 286 15.29 26.01 -6.91
CA THR A 286 14.61 26.71 -8.01
C THR A 286 13.32 25.96 -8.40
N ALA A 287 12.21 26.68 -8.45
CA ALA A 287 10.86 26.11 -8.33
C ALA A 287 10.31 25.37 -9.58
N SER A 288 11.16 24.93 -10.51
CA SER A 288 10.72 24.39 -11.80
C SER A 288 10.33 22.90 -11.80
N TYR A 289 10.89 22.08 -10.90
CA TYR A 289 10.68 20.62 -10.89
C TYR A 289 10.59 20.03 -9.48
N ALA A 290 9.66 20.52 -8.66
CA ALA A 290 9.34 19.92 -7.37
C ALA A 290 8.20 18.89 -7.51
N PRO A 291 8.42 17.59 -7.22
CA PRO A 291 7.30 16.66 -7.15
C PRO A 291 6.27 17.10 -6.08
N PRO A 292 4.98 17.02 -6.39
CA PRO A 292 3.98 18.06 -6.11
C PRO A 292 3.28 18.04 -4.75
N ARG A 293 3.10 16.89 -4.10
CA ARG A 293 2.63 16.86 -2.70
C ARG A 293 3.59 17.64 -1.77
N THR A 294 4.78 18.01 -2.22
CA THR A 294 5.67 18.95 -1.51
C THR A 294 5.17 20.39 -1.44
N ILE A 295 4.22 20.86 -2.25
CA ILE A 295 3.64 22.19 -1.99
C ILE A 295 2.85 22.22 -0.67
N LEU A 296 2.45 21.07 -0.13
CA LEU A 296 1.90 20.98 1.22
C LEU A 296 2.89 21.46 2.30
N LYS A 297 4.20 21.53 2.00
CA LYS A 297 5.22 22.16 2.88
C LYS A 297 5.17 23.70 2.90
N PHE A 298 4.43 24.32 1.98
CA PHE A 298 4.40 25.77 1.77
C PHE A 298 2.98 26.37 1.81
N ILE A 299 1.96 25.53 2.00
CA ILE A 299 0.55 25.94 2.13
C ILE A 299 0.22 26.20 3.60
N ASN A 300 -0.54 27.26 3.87
CA ASN A 300 -1.23 27.45 5.14
C ASN A 300 -2.55 26.64 5.14
N PRO A 301 -2.68 25.56 5.93
CA PRO A 301 -3.87 24.71 5.91
C PRO A 301 -5.16 25.44 6.32
N ASP A 302 -5.06 26.33 7.31
CA ASP A 302 -6.19 27.04 7.89
C ASP A 302 -6.84 28.00 6.88
N GLU A 303 -6.02 28.74 6.14
CA GLU A 303 -6.47 29.70 5.13
C GLU A 303 -7.18 29.01 3.95
N GLU A 304 -6.65 27.87 3.49
CA GLU A 304 -7.23 27.10 2.39
C GLU A 304 -8.53 26.39 2.81
N ALA A 305 -8.60 25.83 4.02
CA ALA A 305 -9.85 25.30 4.56
C ALA A 305 -10.92 26.40 4.72
N GLY A 306 -10.51 27.63 5.03
CA GLY A 306 -11.35 28.83 5.03
C GLY A 306 -11.89 29.18 3.64
N LYS A 307 -11.00 29.35 2.64
CA LYS A 307 -11.36 29.64 1.23
C LYS A 307 -12.31 28.61 0.63
N LEU A 308 -12.16 27.34 1.01
CA LEU A 308 -13.00 26.24 0.54
C LEU A 308 -14.32 26.07 1.30
N GLY A 309 -14.58 26.88 2.34
CA GLY A 309 -15.82 26.84 3.12
C GLY A 309 -15.97 25.57 3.98
N ILE A 310 -14.87 24.87 4.27
CA ILE A 310 -14.83 23.59 5.01
C ILE A 310 -14.09 23.70 6.35
N TYR A 311 -13.69 24.91 6.75
CA TYR A 311 -12.83 25.13 7.93
C TYR A 311 -13.32 24.40 9.18
N HIS A 312 -14.63 24.36 9.41
CA HIS A 312 -15.26 23.61 10.50
C HIS A 312 -14.95 22.10 10.47
N ARG A 313 -14.99 21.48 9.29
CA ARG A 313 -14.72 20.04 9.09
C ARG A 313 -13.24 19.72 9.21
N TYR A 314 -12.38 20.58 8.64
CA TYR A 314 -10.92 20.49 8.80
C TYR A 314 -10.48 20.69 10.26
N ALA A 315 -11.05 21.67 10.96
CA ALA A 315 -10.73 21.92 12.36
C ALA A 315 -11.11 20.73 13.27
N VAL A 316 -12.22 20.04 13.00
CA VAL A 316 -12.57 18.77 13.67
C VAL A 316 -11.52 17.69 13.42
N GLU A 317 -11.10 17.48 12.17
CA GLU A 317 -10.08 16.50 11.82
C GLU A 317 -8.74 16.79 12.50
N ARG A 318 -8.25 18.04 12.40
CA ARG A 318 -6.98 18.47 12.99
C ARG A 318 -7.03 18.37 14.52
N ALA A 319 -8.11 18.85 15.15
CA ALA A 319 -8.28 18.75 16.59
C ALA A 319 -8.30 17.29 17.05
N ALA A 320 -9.02 16.40 16.36
CA ALA A 320 -9.01 14.98 16.68
C ALA A 320 -7.63 14.34 16.50
N ALA A 321 -6.92 14.64 15.42
CA ALA A 321 -5.59 14.11 15.17
C ALA A 321 -4.52 14.61 16.15
N HIS A 322 -4.66 15.81 16.72
CA HIS A 322 -3.77 16.31 17.77
C HIS A 322 -4.19 15.86 19.18
N CYS A 323 -5.49 15.73 19.44
CA CYS A 323 -6.01 15.28 20.75
C CYS A 323 -5.99 13.76 20.95
N ALA A 324 -5.90 12.95 19.89
CA ALA A 324 -5.80 11.50 20.00
C ALA A 324 -4.45 11.06 20.57
N ASP A 325 -4.42 9.98 21.34
CA ASP A 325 -3.17 9.43 21.88
C ASP A 325 -2.34 8.78 20.75
N VAL A 326 -2.99 7.91 19.96
CA VAL A 326 -2.40 7.26 18.78
C VAL A 326 -3.06 7.77 17.51
N PHE A 327 -2.24 8.12 16.51
CA PHE A 327 -2.69 8.59 15.20
C PHE A 327 -2.11 7.68 14.09
N THR A 328 -3.00 7.22 13.21
CA THR A 328 -2.73 6.19 12.18
C THR A 328 -3.41 6.53 10.86
N CYS A 329 -2.93 5.94 9.77
CA CYS A 329 -3.55 6.07 8.45
C CYS A 329 -3.34 4.83 7.59
N VAL A 330 -4.14 4.71 6.54
CA VAL A 330 -4.18 3.51 5.67
C VAL A 330 -2.99 3.36 4.70
N SER A 331 -2.20 4.40 4.42
CA SER A 331 -1.07 4.34 3.47
C SER A 331 0.00 5.40 3.71
N TRP A 332 1.20 5.20 3.14
CA TRP A 332 2.31 6.17 3.17
C TRP A 332 1.94 7.53 2.55
N VAL A 333 1.00 7.55 1.60
CA VAL A 333 0.55 8.78 0.95
C VAL A 333 -0.35 9.61 1.86
N VAL A 334 -1.27 8.97 2.59
CA VAL A 334 -2.08 9.65 3.62
C VAL A 334 -1.20 10.07 4.80
N ALA A 335 -0.15 9.29 5.14
CA ALA A 335 0.84 9.69 6.13
C ALA A 335 1.53 11.01 5.76
N PHE A 336 1.91 11.15 4.49
CA PHE A 336 2.52 12.37 3.97
C PHE A 336 1.52 13.55 3.87
N GLU A 337 0.23 13.32 3.57
CA GLU A 337 -0.77 14.39 3.73
C GLU A 337 -0.84 14.87 5.17
N ALA A 338 -0.96 13.95 6.12
CA ALA A 338 -1.18 14.28 7.52
C ALA A 338 0.02 14.95 8.18
N GLU A 339 1.25 14.56 7.81
CA GLU A 339 2.48 15.21 8.27
C GLU A 339 2.55 16.71 7.88
N ASN A 340 1.87 17.12 6.80
CA ASN A 340 1.94 18.50 6.28
C ASN A 340 0.64 19.32 6.50
N LEU A 341 -0.53 18.75 6.21
CA LEU A 341 -1.84 19.44 6.34
C LEU A 341 -2.43 19.34 7.74
N ILE A 342 -2.33 18.18 8.39
CA ILE A 342 -2.77 17.98 9.78
C ILE A 342 -1.65 18.37 10.76
N GLN A 343 -0.40 18.41 10.30
CA GLN A 343 0.81 18.73 11.08
C GLN A 343 1.08 17.71 12.21
N ARG A 344 0.77 16.43 11.95
CA ARG A 344 1.18 15.29 12.80
C ARG A 344 1.51 14.08 11.93
N LYS A 345 2.64 13.41 12.20
CA LYS A 345 3.05 12.18 11.49
C LYS A 345 2.34 10.95 12.10
N PRO A 346 1.66 10.09 11.31
CA PRO A 346 1.04 8.86 11.79
C PRO A 346 1.93 7.62 11.67
N ALA A 347 1.52 6.51 12.32
CA ALA A 347 2.12 5.18 12.19
C ALA A 347 1.44 4.31 11.10
N ILE A 348 2.12 3.25 10.63
CA ILE A 348 1.85 2.51 9.38
C ILE A 348 1.95 0.97 9.60
N HIS A 349 1.27 0.17 8.77
CA HIS A 349 1.14 -1.29 8.87
C HIS A 349 1.93 -2.08 7.78
N GLU A 350 2.08 -3.39 7.98
CA GLU A 350 3.04 -4.28 7.28
C GLU A 350 2.45 -5.08 6.07
N PHE A 351 3.32 -5.50 5.13
CA PHE A 351 2.94 -6.09 3.82
C PHE A 351 3.86 -7.20 3.24
N GLN A 352 5.16 -7.23 3.56
CA GLN A 352 6.18 -7.93 2.74
C GLN A 352 6.04 -9.47 2.67
N ASP A 353 5.76 -10.13 3.80
CA ASP A 353 5.87 -11.60 3.94
C ASP A 353 4.94 -12.40 3.03
N LEU A 354 3.85 -11.78 2.59
CA LEU A 354 2.90 -12.38 1.66
C LEU A 354 3.56 -12.79 0.33
N HIS A 355 4.57 -12.04 -0.16
CA HIS A 355 5.24 -12.42 -1.41
C HIS A 355 5.94 -13.77 -1.28
N ALA A 356 6.76 -13.97 -0.24
CA ALA A 356 7.52 -15.21 -0.04
C ALA A 356 6.57 -16.41 0.11
N ARG A 357 5.58 -16.29 1.01
CA ARG A 357 4.58 -17.32 1.30
C ARG A 357 3.84 -17.79 0.04
N TYR A 358 3.47 -16.87 -0.86
CA TYR A 358 2.78 -17.22 -2.10
C TYR A 358 3.72 -17.66 -3.23
N LYS A 359 4.96 -17.15 -3.29
CA LYS A 359 5.99 -17.65 -4.24
C LYS A 359 6.26 -19.14 -4.02
N ASP A 360 6.31 -19.61 -2.78
CA ASP A 360 6.57 -21.03 -2.48
C ASP A 360 5.40 -21.97 -2.83
N ARG A 361 4.15 -21.47 -2.80
CA ARG A 361 3.00 -22.22 -3.34
C ARG A 361 3.12 -22.40 -4.86
N ILE A 362 3.50 -21.34 -5.58
CA ILE A 362 3.77 -21.40 -7.03
C ILE A 362 4.96 -22.34 -7.31
N ARG A 363 6.04 -22.29 -6.52
CA ARG A 363 7.18 -23.22 -6.65
C ARG A 363 6.77 -24.68 -6.51
N ASN A 364 5.88 -25.00 -5.57
CA ASN A 364 5.39 -26.37 -5.40
C ASN A 364 4.58 -26.85 -6.61
N PHE A 365 3.70 -26.00 -7.17
CA PHE A 365 3.03 -26.30 -8.44
C PHE A 365 4.04 -26.52 -9.59
N VAL A 366 5.05 -25.64 -9.72
CA VAL A 366 6.07 -25.75 -10.78
C VAL A 366 6.92 -27.01 -10.63
N ARG A 367 7.25 -27.44 -9.41
CA ARG A 367 7.89 -28.75 -9.14
C ARG A 367 7.03 -29.89 -9.71
N GLY A 368 5.74 -29.93 -9.35
CA GLY A 368 4.81 -30.96 -9.82
C GLY A 368 4.55 -30.93 -11.34
N HIS A 369 4.74 -29.79 -12.00
CA HIS A 369 4.53 -29.65 -13.45
C HIS A 369 5.80 -29.97 -14.28
N PHE A 370 6.98 -29.63 -13.78
CA PHE A 370 8.25 -29.73 -14.55
C PHE A 370 9.17 -30.87 -14.11
N TYR A 371 9.39 -31.06 -12.80
CA TYR A 371 10.43 -31.99 -12.30
C TYR A 371 10.13 -33.45 -12.66
N HIS A 372 8.90 -33.75 -13.09
CA HIS A 372 8.50 -35.04 -13.63
C HIS A 372 9.19 -35.39 -14.98
N TYR A 373 9.77 -34.38 -15.64
CA TYR A 373 10.51 -34.49 -16.91
C TYR A 373 11.96 -34.01 -16.76
N TYR A 374 12.17 -32.82 -16.17
CA TYR A 374 13.49 -32.27 -15.84
C TYR A 374 13.40 -31.19 -14.76
N SER A 375 14.49 -30.97 -14.02
CA SER A 375 14.60 -29.91 -13.00
C SER A 375 15.39 -28.70 -13.49
N PHE A 376 15.25 -27.58 -12.79
CA PHE A 376 16.00 -26.33 -12.92
C PHE A 376 15.91 -25.55 -11.61
N ASP A 377 16.80 -24.60 -11.37
CA ASP A 377 16.82 -23.87 -10.09
C ASP A 377 15.61 -22.93 -9.92
N LEU A 378 14.90 -23.07 -8.80
CA LEU A 378 13.71 -22.29 -8.43
C LEU A 378 14.01 -21.05 -7.57
N ASP A 379 15.26 -20.83 -7.17
CA ASP A 379 15.74 -19.59 -6.57
C ASP A 379 16.12 -18.57 -7.66
N ASN A 380 16.86 -19.00 -8.70
CA ASN A 380 17.04 -18.24 -9.94
C ASN A 380 15.85 -18.32 -10.94
N THR A 381 14.67 -18.79 -10.50
CA THR A 381 13.44 -18.71 -11.30
C THR A 381 12.62 -17.45 -11.01
N LEU A 382 12.15 -16.79 -12.07
CA LEU A 382 11.19 -15.68 -12.05
C LEU A 382 9.84 -16.08 -12.65
N TYR A 383 8.76 -15.62 -12.02
CA TYR A 383 7.39 -15.89 -12.44
C TYR A 383 6.76 -14.70 -13.15
N TYR A 384 6.51 -14.85 -14.44
CA TYR A 384 5.82 -13.85 -15.28
C TYR A 384 4.40 -14.32 -15.58
N PHE A 385 3.45 -13.43 -15.79
CA PHE A 385 2.11 -13.84 -16.21
C PHE A 385 1.35 -12.78 -17.02
N ILE A 386 0.37 -13.25 -17.77
CA ILE A 386 -0.71 -12.43 -18.36
C ILE A 386 -2.05 -12.98 -17.88
N SER A 387 -3.03 -12.10 -17.61
CA SER A 387 -4.36 -12.50 -17.14
C SER A 387 -5.48 -11.64 -17.75
N GLY A 388 -6.69 -12.21 -17.81
CA GLY A 388 -7.89 -11.52 -18.28
C GLY A 388 -8.82 -12.40 -19.11
N ARG A 389 -9.73 -11.76 -19.87
CA ARG A 389 -10.59 -12.45 -20.85
C ARG A 389 -9.73 -13.03 -21.99
N TYR A 390 -10.14 -14.17 -22.55
CA TYR A 390 -9.48 -14.77 -23.70
C TYR A 390 -9.72 -13.93 -24.97
N GLU A 391 -8.83 -12.97 -25.22
CA GLU A 391 -8.86 -12.08 -26.39
C GLU A 391 -7.47 -11.99 -27.01
N PHE A 392 -7.07 -13.03 -27.75
CA PHE A 392 -5.69 -13.28 -28.21
C PHE A 392 -4.94 -12.05 -28.76
N ARG A 393 -5.59 -11.20 -29.57
CA ARG A 393 -5.00 -9.95 -30.09
C ARG A 393 -5.24 -8.73 -29.20
N ASN A 394 -6.45 -8.54 -28.65
CA ASN A 394 -6.77 -7.34 -27.87
C ASN A 394 -5.96 -7.26 -26.57
N LYS A 395 -5.67 -8.41 -25.96
CA LYS A 395 -4.76 -8.56 -24.79
C LYS A 395 -3.28 -8.63 -25.18
N GLY A 396 -2.95 -8.57 -26.47
CA GLY A 396 -1.58 -8.61 -26.97
C GLY A 396 -0.85 -9.93 -26.72
N VAL A 397 -1.57 -11.04 -26.51
CA VAL A 397 -1.00 -12.37 -26.23
C VAL A 397 -0.09 -12.81 -27.39
N ASP A 398 -0.46 -12.48 -28.62
CA ASP A 398 0.33 -12.76 -29.81
C ASP A 398 1.71 -12.08 -29.78
N VAL A 399 1.76 -10.79 -29.44
CA VAL A 399 3.01 -10.03 -29.26
C VAL A 399 3.79 -10.47 -28.03
N PHE A 400 3.11 -10.87 -26.95
CA PHE A 400 3.76 -11.38 -25.74
C PHE A 400 4.50 -12.70 -26.03
N LEU A 401 3.86 -13.64 -26.73
CA LEU A 401 4.49 -14.91 -27.10
C LEU A 401 5.71 -14.72 -28.02
N GLU A 402 5.64 -13.80 -28.98
CA GLU A 402 6.80 -13.46 -29.83
C GLU A 402 7.94 -12.85 -29.03
N ALA A 403 7.65 -11.97 -28.06
CA ALA A 403 8.66 -11.39 -27.17
C ALA A 403 9.26 -12.40 -26.17
N LEU A 404 8.48 -13.42 -25.74
CA LEU A 404 8.99 -14.55 -24.95
C LEU A 404 9.92 -15.44 -25.78
N SER A 405 9.66 -15.61 -27.08
CA SER A 405 10.53 -16.37 -27.99
C SER A 405 11.87 -15.66 -28.23
N GLU A 406 11.84 -14.34 -28.45
CA GLU A 406 13.04 -13.50 -28.56
C GLU A 406 13.82 -13.47 -27.22
N LEU A 407 13.12 -13.38 -26.09
CA LEU A 407 13.73 -13.44 -24.75
C LEU A 407 14.42 -14.79 -24.50
N ASN A 408 13.80 -15.89 -24.90
CA ASN A 408 14.37 -17.23 -24.81
C ASN A 408 15.69 -17.32 -25.61
N ALA A 409 15.71 -16.83 -26.85
CA ALA A 409 16.90 -16.79 -27.67
C ALA A 409 18.02 -15.96 -27.04
N ARG A 410 17.70 -14.77 -26.51
CA ARG A 410 18.68 -13.88 -25.85
C ARG A 410 19.23 -14.46 -24.54
N LEU A 411 18.39 -15.05 -23.70
CA LEU A 411 18.82 -15.68 -22.45
C LEU A 411 19.68 -16.93 -22.68
N LYS A 412 19.45 -17.67 -23.77
CA LYS A 412 20.37 -18.73 -24.24
C LYS A 412 21.69 -18.12 -24.71
N ALA A 413 21.65 -17.08 -25.56
CA ALA A 413 22.84 -16.45 -26.14
C ALA A 413 23.77 -15.78 -25.10
N CYS A 414 23.24 -15.25 -23.99
CA CYS A 414 24.04 -14.72 -22.88
C CYS A 414 24.28 -15.74 -21.74
N SER A 415 23.96 -17.02 -21.95
CA SER A 415 24.14 -18.11 -20.97
C SER A 415 23.54 -17.81 -19.57
N SER A 416 22.40 -17.11 -19.52
CA SER A 416 21.86 -16.59 -18.26
C SER A 416 21.55 -17.72 -17.25
N PRO A 417 21.86 -17.56 -15.95
CA PRO A 417 21.42 -18.49 -14.91
C PRO A 417 19.91 -18.41 -14.65
N ILE A 418 19.27 -17.29 -15.02
CA ILE A 418 17.84 -17.06 -14.77
C ILE A 418 17.00 -17.97 -15.65
N THR A 419 16.01 -18.62 -15.02
CA THR A 419 14.90 -19.29 -15.73
C THR A 419 13.62 -18.47 -15.54
N ILE A 420 12.79 -18.40 -16.58
CA ILE A 420 11.48 -17.75 -16.51
C ILE A 420 10.41 -18.83 -16.68
N VAL A 421 9.41 -18.82 -15.80
CA VAL A 421 8.19 -19.59 -15.98
C VAL A 421 7.04 -18.60 -16.19
N CYS A 422 6.46 -18.63 -17.38
CA CYS A 422 5.39 -17.74 -17.81
C CYS A 422 4.02 -18.43 -17.72
N PHE A 423 3.07 -17.78 -17.06
CA PHE A 423 1.69 -18.23 -16.92
C PHE A 423 0.75 -17.44 -17.83
N LEU A 424 -0.11 -18.14 -18.57
CA LEU A 424 -1.20 -17.55 -19.35
C LEU A 424 -2.52 -17.88 -18.63
N MET A 425 -3.11 -16.91 -17.92
CA MET A 425 -4.31 -17.07 -17.09
C MET A 425 -5.54 -16.50 -17.82
N LEU A 426 -6.04 -17.23 -18.82
CA LEU A 426 -6.99 -16.75 -19.82
C LEU A 426 -8.13 -17.76 -20.02
N PRO A 427 -9.31 -17.59 -19.38
CA PRO A 427 -10.38 -18.59 -19.39
C PRO A 427 -10.88 -18.95 -20.79
N ALA A 428 -10.80 -20.23 -21.17
CA ALA A 428 -11.16 -20.74 -22.49
C ALA A 428 -12.04 -22.00 -22.38
N PRO A 429 -12.79 -22.38 -23.43
CA PRO A 429 -13.57 -23.61 -23.43
C PRO A 429 -12.69 -24.86 -23.24
N CYS A 430 -12.80 -25.50 -22.08
CA CYS A 430 -12.13 -26.76 -21.73
C CYS A 430 -13.07 -27.72 -21.01
N HIS A 431 -12.78 -29.02 -21.06
CA HIS A 431 -13.60 -30.06 -20.43
C HIS A 431 -13.18 -30.40 -19.00
N SER A 432 -11.87 -30.58 -18.78
CA SER A 432 -11.30 -31.00 -17.50
C SER A 432 -9.82 -30.67 -17.45
N LEU A 433 -9.24 -30.75 -16.25
CA LEU A 433 -7.79 -30.82 -16.08
C LEU A 433 -7.19 -31.96 -16.90
N ALA A 434 -5.98 -31.73 -17.43
CA ALA A 434 -5.21 -32.73 -18.16
C ALA A 434 -4.68 -33.79 -17.18
N VAL A 435 -4.77 -35.06 -17.57
CA VAL A 435 -4.43 -36.21 -16.71
C VAL A 435 -2.98 -36.14 -16.20
N ASP A 436 -2.06 -35.62 -17.01
CA ASP A 436 -0.65 -35.52 -16.64
C ASP A 436 -0.31 -34.34 -15.75
N ALA A 437 -1.07 -33.24 -15.83
CA ALA A 437 -0.99 -32.15 -14.86
C ALA A 437 -1.39 -32.65 -13.45
N LEU A 438 -2.48 -33.41 -13.36
CA LEU A 438 -2.93 -34.05 -12.11
C LEU A 438 -1.92 -35.09 -11.58
N LYS A 439 -1.43 -36.00 -12.44
CA LYS A 439 -0.46 -37.03 -12.04
C LYS A 439 0.86 -36.44 -11.56
N GLY A 440 1.34 -35.34 -12.17
CA GLY A 440 2.54 -34.63 -11.75
C GLY A 440 2.43 -34.10 -10.32
N GLN A 441 1.38 -33.33 -10.02
CA GLN A 441 1.13 -32.82 -8.65
C GLN A 441 0.95 -33.96 -7.64
N ALA A 442 0.21 -35.02 -7.99
CA ALA A 442 0.00 -36.17 -7.11
C ALA A 442 1.30 -36.94 -6.79
N ALA A 443 2.22 -37.07 -7.75
CA ALA A 443 3.52 -37.70 -7.54
C ALA A 443 4.43 -36.84 -6.64
N THR A 444 4.52 -35.53 -6.89
CA THR A 444 5.31 -34.61 -6.05
C THR A 444 4.75 -34.49 -4.64
N LYS A 445 3.42 -34.48 -4.46
CA LYS A 445 2.80 -34.51 -3.13
C LYS A 445 3.18 -35.77 -2.35
N LYS A 446 3.10 -36.97 -2.97
CA LYS A 446 3.54 -38.23 -2.34
C LYS A 446 5.03 -38.24 -1.98
N LEU A 447 5.87 -37.63 -2.82
CA LEU A 447 7.30 -37.47 -2.50
C LEU A 447 7.50 -36.55 -1.29
N GLN A 448 6.78 -35.43 -1.20
CA GLN A 448 6.82 -34.53 -0.03
C GLN A 448 6.33 -35.21 1.26
N GLU A 449 5.24 -35.98 1.18
CA GLU A 449 4.68 -36.73 2.31
C GLU A 449 5.65 -37.82 2.80
N GLY A 450 6.26 -38.60 1.89
CA GLY A 450 7.25 -39.62 2.25
C GLY A 450 8.58 -39.04 2.75
N VAL A 451 9.03 -37.90 2.21
CA VAL A 451 10.19 -37.17 2.76
C VAL A 451 9.89 -36.68 4.17
N LYS A 452 8.67 -36.17 4.44
CA LYS A 452 8.26 -35.76 5.79
C LYS A 452 8.31 -36.91 6.79
N GLU A 453 7.76 -38.08 6.44
CA GLU A 453 7.85 -39.29 7.27
C GLU A 453 9.31 -39.68 7.56
N ILE A 454 10.17 -39.66 6.53
CA ILE A 454 11.61 -39.92 6.69
C ILE A 454 12.26 -38.88 7.62
N THR A 455 11.94 -37.59 7.50
CA THR A 455 12.48 -36.58 8.43
C THR A 455 12.00 -36.74 9.86
N GLU A 456 10.78 -37.25 10.10
CA GLU A 456 10.28 -37.57 11.43
C GLU A 456 10.99 -38.79 12.04
N ARG A 457 11.25 -39.83 11.23
CA ARG A 457 12.09 -40.98 11.60
C ARG A 457 13.53 -40.56 11.93
N VAL A 458 14.13 -39.69 11.10
CA VAL A 458 15.48 -39.11 11.32
C VAL A 458 15.50 -38.29 12.61
N GLY A 459 14.55 -37.38 12.80
CA GLY A 459 14.46 -36.53 13.99
C GLY A 459 14.33 -37.34 15.28
N LYS A 460 13.55 -38.43 15.27
CA LYS A 460 13.49 -39.38 16.38
C LYS A 460 14.84 -40.07 16.64
N ARG A 461 15.57 -40.50 15.61
CA ARG A 461 16.92 -41.10 15.76
C ARG A 461 17.94 -40.10 16.31
N ILE A 462 17.90 -38.85 15.86
CA ILE A 462 18.72 -37.75 16.40
C ILE A 462 18.41 -37.55 17.88
N PHE A 463 17.12 -37.44 18.24
CA PHE A 463 16.69 -37.28 19.64
C PHE A 463 17.12 -38.45 20.53
N GLU A 464 16.90 -39.70 20.10
CA GLU A 464 17.26 -40.88 20.89
C GLU A 464 18.78 -41.08 21.05
N LYS A 465 19.59 -40.60 20.09
CA LYS A 465 21.06 -40.56 20.20
C LYS A 465 21.50 -39.41 21.12
N ALA A 466 21.03 -38.20 20.89
CA ALA A 466 21.34 -37.02 21.71
C ALA A 466 20.91 -37.18 23.18
N ALA A 467 19.77 -37.81 23.46
CA ALA A 467 19.31 -38.08 24.82
C ALA A 467 20.14 -39.15 25.57
N ARG A 468 21.07 -39.83 24.88
CA ARG A 468 22.06 -40.76 25.47
C ARG A 468 23.46 -40.14 25.56
N PHE A 469 23.62 -38.87 25.19
CA PHE A 469 24.86 -38.13 25.30
C PHE A 469 25.34 -38.09 26.75
N ASN A 470 26.60 -38.48 26.98
CA ASN A 470 27.21 -38.67 28.29
C ASN A 470 28.38 -37.72 28.57
N GLY A 471 28.51 -36.65 27.79
CA GLY A 471 29.61 -35.67 27.87
C GLY A 471 30.79 -35.93 26.92
N ILE A 472 30.80 -37.05 26.19
CA ILE A 472 31.78 -37.34 25.13
C ILE A 472 31.27 -36.73 23.81
N ASP A 473 32.19 -36.19 22.99
CA ASP A 473 31.93 -35.51 21.70
C ASP A 473 30.71 -36.06 20.92
N ILE A 474 29.81 -35.13 20.56
CA ILE A 474 28.56 -35.36 19.84
C ILE A 474 28.78 -36.09 18.50
N SER A 475 29.95 -35.93 17.86
CA SER A 475 30.30 -36.64 16.62
C SER A 475 30.34 -38.16 16.81
N THR A 476 30.80 -38.63 17.98
CA THR A 476 30.86 -40.06 18.34
C THR A 476 29.48 -40.66 18.61
N VAL A 477 28.49 -39.81 18.89
CA VAL A 477 27.12 -40.20 19.22
C VAL A 477 26.22 -40.16 17.97
N ILE A 478 26.44 -39.19 17.07
CA ILE A 478 25.58 -38.92 15.90
C ILE A 478 26.38 -38.98 14.57
N ASP A 479 26.75 -40.19 14.16
CA ASP A 479 27.24 -40.45 12.80
C ASP A 479 26.16 -40.08 11.74
N PRO A 480 26.45 -39.22 10.74
CA PRO A 480 25.51 -38.86 9.68
C PRO A 480 25.06 -40.03 8.79
N SER A 481 25.88 -41.08 8.65
CA SER A 481 25.57 -42.26 7.82
C SER A 481 24.49 -43.16 8.42
N ASP A 482 24.42 -43.21 9.76
CA ASP A 482 23.36 -43.88 10.55
C ASP A 482 22.00 -43.18 10.42
N LEU A 483 21.98 -41.87 10.10
CA LEU A 483 20.75 -41.09 10.15
C LEU A 483 19.74 -41.50 9.09
N LEU A 484 20.18 -42.00 7.93
CA LEU A 484 19.32 -42.41 6.82
C LEU A 484 19.50 -43.91 6.51
N THR A 485 18.56 -44.73 6.95
CA THR A 485 18.64 -46.19 6.83
C THR A 485 18.48 -46.68 5.38
N GLU A 486 18.87 -47.93 5.10
CA GLU A 486 18.62 -48.54 3.77
C GLU A 486 17.12 -48.74 3.48
N GLU A 487 16.25 -48.83 4.49
CA GLU A 487 14.80 -48.78 4.30
C GLU A 487 14.38 -47.39 3.79
N ASP A 488 14.79 -46.33 4.49
CA ASP A 488 14.45 -44.94 4.13
C ASP A 488 15.00 -44.58 2.74
N LYS A 489 16.24 -45.00 2.43
CA LYS A 489 16.85 -44.88 1.08
C LYS A 489 16.04 -45.65 0.03
N THR A 490 15.49 -46.82 0.35
CA THR A 490 14.68 -47.63 -0.57
C THR A 490 13.30 -47.03 -0.81
N ILE A 491 12.67 -46.48 0.23
CA ILE A 491 11.41 -45.72 0.13
C ILE A 491 11.64 -44.47 -0.75
N LEU A 492 12.70 -43.70 -0.48
CA LEU A 492 13.04 -42.50 -1.25
C LEU A 492 13.33 -42.81 -2.72
N LYS A 493 14.12 -43.86 -3.01
CA LYS A 493 14.36 -44.36 -4.39
C LYS A 493 13.04 -44.73 -5.10
N ARG A 494 12.11 -45.41 -4.42
CA ARG A 494 10.80 -45.77 -4.97
C ARG A 494 9.95 -44.53 -5.29
N LEU A 495 9.91 -43.55 -4.39
CA LEU A 495 9.17 -42.30 -4.58
C LEU A 495 9.77 -41.46 -5.71
N ALA A 496 11.09 -41.31 -5.76
CA ALA A 496 11.80 -40.59 -6.82
C ALA A 496 11.59 -41.24 -8.20
N ASN A 497 11.69 -42.57 -8.32
CA ASN A 497 11.43 -43.28 -9.58
C ASN A 497 9.97 -43.17 -10.04
N THR A 498 9.02 -42.92 -9.13
CA THR A 498 7.61 -42.65 -9.47
C THR A 498 7.41 -41.26 -10.11
N VAL A 499 8.43 -40.39 -10.07
CA VAL A 499 8.41 -39.03 -10.63
C VAL A 499 8.96 -38.95 -12.06
N HIS A 500 9.72 -39.92 -12.57
CA HIS A 500 10.37 -39.74 -13.90
C HIS A 500 9.53 -40.22 -15.10
N ARG A 501 9.51 -39.43 -16.17
CA ARG A 501 8.96 -39.78 -17.50
C ARG A 501 9.77 -39.26 -18.68
N SER A 502 9.53 -39.89 -19.83
CA SER A 502 9.83 -39.34 -21.15
C SER A 502 8.77 -38.31 -21.60
N GLY A 503 9.17 -37.42 -22.51
CA GLY A 503 8.31 -36.34 -23.04
C GLY A 503 8.79 -34.95 -22.60
N LEU A 504 7.90 -33.95 -22.73
CA LEU A 504 8.13 -32.56 -22.33
C LEU A 504 7.02 -32.10 -21.36
N PRO A 505 7.30 -31.16 -20.44
CA PRO A 505 6.28 -30.55 -19.59
C PRO A 505 5.17 -29.91 -20.43
N PRO A 506 3.89 -30.28 -20.26
CA PRO A 506 2.82 -29.85 -21.15
C PRO A 506 2.63 -28.32 -21.07
N VAL A 507 2.50 -27.68 -22.23
CA VAL A 507 2.28 -26.22 -22.31
C VAL A 507 0.87 -25.78 -21.88
N VAL A 508 -0.05 -26.71 -21.62
CA VAL A 508 -1.42 -26.45 -21.16
C VAL A 508 -1.83 -27.41 -20.05
N THR A 509 -2.64 -26.93 -19.11
CA THR A 509 -3.04 -27.67 -17.90
C THR A 509 -4.38 -28.41 -18.01
N HIS A 510 -5.10 -28.23 -19.12
CA HIS A 510 -6.47 -28.69 -19.33
C HIS A 510 -6.69 -29.22 -20.75
N ASN A 511 -7.69 -30.08 -20.90
CA ASN A 511 -8.18 -30.57 -22.19
C ASN A 511 -9.09 -29.49 -22.83
N LEU A 512 -8.57 -28.72 -23.79
CA LEU A 512 -9.34 -27.71 -24.53
C LEU A 512 -10.38 -28.36 -25.47
N VAL A 513 -11.52 -27.72 -25.66
CA VAL A 513 -12.56 -28.18 -26.61
C VAL A 513 -12.08 -28.10 -28.07
N TYR A 514 -11.19 -27.14 -28.37
CA TYR A 514 -10.78 -26.78 -29.73
C TYR A 514 -9.24 -26.69 -29.90
N GLU A 515 -8.50 -27.64 -29.31
CA GLU A 515 -7.02 -27.60 -29.17
C GLU A 515 -6.22 -27.46 -30.49
N SER A 516 -6.75 -27.99 -31.60
CA SER A 516 -6.12 -27.93 -32.92
C SER A 516 -6.26 -26.56 -33.59
N THR A 517 -7.28 -25.78 -33.21
CA THR A 517 -7.55 -24.44 -33.73
C THR A 517 -7.21 -23.32 -32.75
N ASP A 518 -6.94 -23.64 -31.48
CA ASP A 518 -6.62 -22.67 -30.41
C ASP A 518 -5.47 -21.72 -30.84
N PRO A 519 -5.73 -20.39 -30.87
CA PRO A 519 -4.72 -19.40 -31.26
C PRO A 519 -3.45 -19.42 -30.42
N ILE A 520 -3.53 -19.64 -29.10
CA ILE A 520 -2.37 -19.63 -28.21
C ILE A 520 -1.48 -20.84 -28.48
N LEU A 521 -2.05 -22.05 -28.50
CA LEU A 521 -1.30 -23.28 -28.71
C LEU A 521 -0.69 -23.35 -30.11
N ASN A 522 -1.41 -22.93 -31.15
CA ASN A 522 -0.86 -22.86 -32.50
C ASN A 522 0.29 -21.85 -32.60
N HIS A 523 0.23 -20.76 -31.84
CA HIS A 523 1.32 -19.77 -31.81
C HIS A 523 2.54 -20.27 -31.02
N LEU A 524 2.35 -20.99 -29.91
CA LEU A 524 3.42 -21.68 -29.17
C LEU A 524 4.10 -22.77 -30.02
N ARG A 525 3.32 -23.61 -30.70
CA ARG A 525 3.81 -24.63 -31.66
C ARG A 525 4.66 -23.97 -32.76
N ARG A 526 4.18 -22.86 -33.35
CA ARG A 526 4.91 -22.09 -34.39
C ARG A 526 6.24 -21.52 -33.88
N LEU A 527 6.28 -21.00 -32.65
CA LEU A 527 7.48 -20.42 -32.03
C LEU A 527 8.40 -21.46 -31.38
N LYS A 528 8.02 -22.75 -31.37
CA LYS A 528 8.71 -23.85 -30.68
C LYS A 528 8.89 -23.64 -29.17
N LEU A 529 8.06 -22.79 -28.55
CA LEU A 529 8.00 -22.62 -27.10
C LEU A 529 7.22 -23.79 -26.48
N LEU A 530 7.89 -24.95 -26.42
CA LEU A 530 7.30 -26.26 -26.07
C LEU A 530 7.88 -26.86 -24.78
N ASN A 531 8.51 -26.03 -23.95
CA ASN A 531 9.19 -26.46 -22.71
C ASN A 531 10.30 -27.49 -22.97
N HIS A 532 11.17 -27.25 -23.95
CA HIS A 532 12.40 -28.05 -24.08
C HIS A 532 13.32 -27.81 -22.88
N TYR A 533 14.21 -28.76 -22.56
CA TYR A 533 15.12 -28.66 -21.42
C TYR A 533 15.96 -27.37 -21.44
N ASP A 534 16.53 -27.06 -22.60
CA ASP A 534 17.42 -25.92 -22.86
C ASP A 534 16.70 -24.56 -22.89
N ASP A 535 15.36 -24.52 -23.00
CA ASP A 535 14.60 -23.26 -22.97
C ASP A 535 14.81 -22.50 -21.65
N LYS A 536 15.23 -21.24 -21.73
CA LYS A 536 15.31 -20.35 -20.56
C LYS A 536 13.94 -19.75 -20.23
N VAL A 537 13.00 -19.78 -21.16
CA VAL A 537 11.60 -19.40 -20.97
C VAL A 537 10.70 -20.63 -21.10
N LYS A 538 10.03 -20.99 -20.01
CA LYS A 538 9.00 -22.04 -19.96
C LYS A 538 7.61 -21.39 -19.99
N VAL A 539 6.60 -22.07 -20.54
CA VAL A 539 5.21 -21.57 -20.65
C VAL A 539 4.20 -22.57 -20.09
N ILE A 540 3.21 -22.05 -19.35
CA ILE A 540 2.08 -22.79 -18.79
C ILE A 540 0.78 -22.04 -19.09
N PHE A 541 -0.07 -22.63 -19.94
CA PHE A 541 -1.42 -22.13 -20.19
C PHE A 541 -2.43 -22.74 -19.19
N HIS A 542 -3.14 -21.86 -18.49
CA HIS A 542 -4.23 -22.19 -17.58
C HIS A 542 -5.54 -21.56 -18.12
N PRO A 543 -6.35 -22.33 -18.85
CA PRO A 543 -7.61 -21.86 -19.45
C PRO A 543 -8.78 -21.75 -18.46
N GLU A 544 -8.50 -21.54 -17.17
CA GLU A 544 -9.53 -21.44 -16.12
C GLU A 544 -9.26 -20.21 -15.23
N SER A 545 -10.32 -19.69 -14.59
CA SER A 545 -10.19 -18.68 -13.55
C SER A 545 -9.65 -19.31 -12.26
N LEU A 546 -8.60 -18.72 -11.69
CA LEU A 546 -8.02 -19.19 -10.42
C LEU A 546 -9.00 -19.06 -9.25
N SER A 547 -9.23 -20.17 -8.56
CA SER A 547 -9.89 -20.23 -7.26
C SER A 547 -9.04 -21.06 -6.29
N SER A 548 -9.11 -20.72 -5.00
CA SER A 548 -8.45 -21.47 -3.91
C SER A 548 -8.93 -22.92 -3.79
N VAL A 549 -10.08 -23.25 -4.38
CA VAL A 549 -10.65 -24.61 -4.44
C VAL A 549 -10.06 -25.45 -5.59
N ASN A 550 -9.39 -24.84 -6.58
CA ASN A 550 -8.93 -25.54 -7.79
C ASN A 550 -7.79 -26.50 -7.46
N SER A 551 -8.03 -27.81 -7.64
CA SER A 551 -7.14 -28.91 -7.22
C SER A 551 -5.71 -28.92 -7.79
N LEU A 552 -5.40 -28.08 -8.79
CA LEU A 552 -4.08 -28.04 -9.44
C LEU A 552 -3.10 -27.04 -8.82
N LEU A 553 -3.55 -25.80 -8.53
CA LEU A 553 -2.71 -24.77 -7.87
C LEU A 553 -3.17 -24.44 -6.44
N GLY A 554 -4.44 -24.66 -6.11
CA GLY A 554 -5.06 -24.39 -4.80
C GLY A 554 -5.05 -22.92 -4.36
N ILE A 555 -4.71 -21.99 -5.26
CA ILE A 555 -4.34 -20.61 -4.96
C ILE A 555 -5.39 -19.63 -5.52
N GLY A 556 -5.79 -18.64 -4.72
CA GLY A 556 -6.66 -17.57 -5.19
C GLY A 556 -5.94 -16.65 -6.19
N TYR A 557 -6.68 -15.93 -7.03
CA TYR A 557 -6.09 -15.03 -8.03
C TYR A 557 -5.14 -13.99 -7.41
N GLU A 558 -5.56 -13.29 -6.34
CA GLU A 558 -4.70 -12.32 -5.66
C GLU A 558 -3.44 -12.93 -5.04
N GLU A 559 -3.58 -14.11 -4.42
CA GLU A 559 -2.45 -14.85 -3.84
C GLU A 559 -1.43 -15.19 -4.93
N PHE A 560 -1.89 -15.67 -6.08
CA PHE A 560 -1.05 -15.95 -7.24
C PHE A 560 -0.33 -14.69 -7.75
N VAL A 561 -1.05 -13.57 -7.90
CA VAL A 561 -0.45 -12.29 -8.32
C VAL A 561 0.66 -11.87 -7.34
N ARG A 562 0.38 -11.85 -6.03
CA ARG A 562 1.38 -11.54 -4.98
C ARG A 562 2.57 -12.51 -5.00
N GLY A 563 2.38 -13.77 -5.37
CA GLY A 563 3.45 -14.75 -5.55
C GLY A 563 4.30 -14.56 -6.82
N CYS A 564 3.75 -13.93 -7.86
CA CYS A 564 4.46 -13.66 -9.12
C CYS A 564 5.43 -12.47 -9.05
N ASN A 565 6.34 -12.37 -10.03
CA ASN A 565 7.38 -11.35 -10.10
C ASN A 565 7.07 -10.20 -11.07
N LEU A 566 6.35 -10.45 -12.16
CA LEU A 566 6.06 -9.46 -13.19
C LEU A 566 4.74 -9.79 -13.90
N GLY A 567 3.79 -8.86 -13.91
CA GLY A 567 2.62 -8.93 -14.80
C GLY A 567 2.97 -8.36 -16.19
N VAL A 568 2.46 -8.95 -17.27
CA VAL A 568 2.78 -8.53 -18.65
C VAL A 568 1.49 -8.42 -19.45
N PHE A 569 1.06 -7.17 -19.70
CA PHE A 569 -0.21 -6.81 -20.32
C PHE A 569 0.01 -5.87 -21.51
N PRO A 570 0.65 -6.34 -22.61
CA PRO A 570 1.00 -5.50 -23.75
C PRO A 570 -0.20 -5.34 -24.69
N SER A 571 -1.37 -4.98 -24.15
CA SER A 571 -2.66 -4.98 -24.86
C SER A 571 -2.67 -4.12 -26.12
N TYR A 572 -3.54 -4.46 -27.06
CA TYR A 572 -3.79 -3.68 -28.29
C TYR A 572 -5.12 -2.91 -28.24
N HIS A 573 -6.12 -3.44 -27.52
CA HIS A 573 -7.41 -2.78 -27.32
C HIS A 573 -7.93 -3.11 -25.91
N GLU A 574 -7.69 -2.20 -24.97
CA GLU A 574 -8.03 -2.34 -23.56
C GLU A 574 -8.52 -0.98 -23.05
N PRO A 575 -9.84 -0.75 -22.93
CA PRO A 575 -10.39 0.57 -22.57
C PRO A 575 -9.92 1.12 -21.22
N TRP A 576 -9.47 0.25 -20.32
CA TRP A 576 -8.82 0.60 -19.07
C TRP A 576 -7.62 -0.33 -18.81
N GLY A 577 -7.68 -1.21 -17.80
CA GLY A 577 -6.67 -2.23 -17.56
C GLY A 577 -6.70 -2.87 -16.18
N PHE A 578 -7.89 -3.10 -15.61
CA PHE A 578 -8.09 -3.55 -14.22
C PHE A 578 -7.14 -4.68 -13.76
N LYS A 579 -6.86 -5.66 -14.63
CA LYS A 579 -5.97 -6.79 -14.27
C LYS A 579 -4.52 -6.36 -14.00
N ALA A 580 -4.04 -5.27 -14.59
CA ALA A 580 -2.71 -4.70 -14.32
C ALA A 580 -2.73 -3.69 -13.16
N GLU A 581 -3.83 -2.93 -13.01
CA GLU A 581 -4.11 -2.07 -11.86
C GLU A 581 -4.12 -2.87 -10.55
N GLU A 582 -4.82 -4.00 -10.52
CA GLU A 582 -4.80 -5.00 -9.45
C GLU A 582 -3.37 -5.47 -9.11
N CYS A 583 -2.52 -5.68 -10.12
CA CYS A 583 -1.13 -6.11 -9.90
C CYS A 583 -0.30 -5.03 -9.22
N MET A 584 -0.43 -3.78 -9.68
CA MET A 584 0.29 -2.66 -9.09
C MET A 584 -0.21 -2.36 -7.67
N ALA A 585 -1.52 -2.46 -7.42
CA ALA A 585 -2.11 -2.37 -6.08
C ALA A 585 -1.62 -3.50 -5.14
N MET A 586 -1.21 -4.64 -5.70
CA MET A 586 -0.58 -5.75 -4.98
C MET A 586 0.96 -5.70 -4.96
N GLY A 587 1.58 -4.56 -5.30
CA GLY A 587 3.05 -4.40 -5.25
C GLY A 587 3.80 -5.28 -6.26
N VAL A 588 3.16 -5.63 -7.37
CA VAL A 588 3.74 -6.45 -8.45
C VAL A 588 4.04 -5.57 -9.65
N PRO A 589 5.32 -5.42 -10.05
CA PRO A 589 5.70 -4.71 -11.27
C PRO A 589 4.92 -5.21 -12.50
N VAL A 590 4.66 -4.32 -13.45
CA VAL A 590 3.91 -4.61 -14.68
C VAL A 590 4.59 -4.06 -15.94
N ILE A 591 4.41 -4.78 -17.04
CA ILE A 591 4.56 -4.21 -18.39
C ILE A 591 3.17 -3.92 -18.97
N LEU A 592 2.98 -2.72 -19.49
CA LEU A 592 1.77 -2.16 -20.09
C LEU A 592 2.00 -1.76 -21.55
N SER A 593 0.99 -1.17 -22.18
CA SER A 593 1.09 -0.53 -23.51
C SER A 593 0.56 0.90 -23.49
N ASN A 594 0.99 1.74 -24.43
CA ASN A 594 0.34 3.02 -24.75
C ASN A 594 -0.95 2.88 -25.60
N LEU A 595 -1.56 1.69 -25.67
CA LEU A 595 -2.89 1.45 -26.26
C LEU A 595 -3.92 0.92 -25.24
N SER A 596 -3.48 0.62 -24.02
CA SER A 596 -4.34 0.32 -22.88
C SER A 596 -4.64 1.60 -22.10
N GLY A 597 -5.89 1.90 -21.78
CA GLY A 597 -6.29 3.14 -21.09
C GLY A 597 -5.57 3.33 -19.74
N PHE A 598 -5.38 2.25 -18.99
CA PHE A 598 -4.58 2.26 -17.75
C PHE A 598 -3.07 2.43 -18.01
N GLY A 599 -2.56 1.95 -19.15
CA GLY A 599 -1.16 2.19 -19.56
C GLY A 599 -0.89 3.62 -20.02
N CYS A 600 -1.85 4.25 -20.72
CA CYS A 600 -1.80 5.68 -21.01
C CYS A 600 -1.87 6.48 -19.69
N TYR A 601 -2.85 6.17 -18.83
CA TYR A 601 -2.99 6.80 -17.50
C TYR A 601 -1.71 6.67 -16.67
N ALA A 602 -1.13 5.48 -16.55
CA ALA A 602 0.10 5.25 -15.80
C ALA A 602 1.31 5.96 -16.42
N GLY A 603 1.41 6.02 -17.75
CA GLY A 603 2.46 6.77 -18.44
C GLY A 603 2.40 8.27 -18.18
N GLU A 604 1.22 8.87 -18.32
CA GLU A 604 0.98 10.29 -18.00
C GLU A 604 1.12 10.59 -16.51
N ALA A 605 0.68 9.67 -15.64
CA ALA A 605 0.67 9.89 -14.20
C ALA A 605 2.03 9.69 -13.54
N ILE A 606 2.87 8.80 -14.07
CA ILE A 606 4.17 8.43 -13.50
C ILE A 606 5.35 9.10 -14.24
N GLY A 607 5.20 9.36 -15.54
CA GLY A 607 6.22 10.00 -16.38
C GLY A 607 7.47 9.12 -16.59
N GLU A 608 8.59 9.78 -16.88
CA GLU A 608 9.85 9.15 -17.32
C GLU A 608 10.41 8.11 -16.34
N ASN A 609 10.12 8.27 -15.04
CA ASN A 609 10.61 7.39 -13.97
C ASN A 609 9.79 6.09 -13.80
N ALA A 610 8.81 5.81 -14.66
CA ALA A 610 7.91 4.66 -14.52
C ALA A 610 8.64 3.31 -14.32
N ASN A 611 9.72 3.07 -15.06
CA ASN A 611 10.54 1.85 -14.95
C ASN A 611 11.10 1.66 -13.52
N ASP A 612 11.45 2.75 -12.85
CA ASP A 612 12.05 2.75 -11.51
C ASP A 612 11.02 2.44 -10.40
N TYR A 613 9.73 2.64 -10.70
CA TYR A 613 8.58 2.21 -9.90
C TYR A 613 8.00 0.85 -10.34
N GLY A 614 8.64 0.16 -11.30
CA GLY A 614 8.19 -1.15 -11.79
C GLY A 614 7.07 -1.10 -12.82
N VAL A 615 6.86 0.04 -13.47
CA VAL A 615 5.86 0.22 -14.53
C VAL A 615 6.57 0.45 -15.86
N TYR A 616 6.55 -0.56 -16.72
CA TYR A 616 7.20 -0.54 -18.02
C TYR A 616 6.14 -0.32 -19.11
N ILE A 617 6.35 0.60 -20.05
CA ILE A 617 5.33 0.92 -21.08
C ILE A 617 5.89 0.64 -22.47
N ALA A 618 5.38 -0.42 -23.10
CA ALA A 618 5.71 -0.78 -24.46
C ALA A 618 4.97 0.14 -25.44
N ASP A 619 5.72 0.71 -26.39
CA ASP A 619 5.12 1.52 -27.44
C ASP A 619 4.55 0.61 -28.53
N ARG A 620 3.23 0.71 -28.71
CA ARG A 620 2.41 0.02 -29.72
C ARG A 620 1.69 1.00 -30.65
N GLN A 621 1.80 2.29 -30.41
CA GLN A 621 1.12 3.35 -31.16
C GLN A 621 2.03 3.95 -32.25
N PHE A 622 3.32 4.16 -31.94
CA PHE A 622 4.27 4.85 -32.84
C PHE A 622 5.39 3.93 -33.36
N LYS A 623 5.46 2.68 -32.90
CA LYS A 623 6.44 1.66 -33.35
C LYS A 623 5.83 0.56 -34.20
N SER A 624 6.67 -0.09 -35.00
CA SER A 624 6.30 -1.32 -35.69
C SER A 624 6.09 -2.46 -34.67
N ARG A 625 5.26 -3.46 -35.03
CA ARG A 625 5.08 -4.70 -34.24
C ARG A 625 6.42 -5.30 -33.81
N THR A 626 7.39 -5.36 -34.72
CA THR A 626 8.71 -5.93 -34.50
C THR A 626 9.52 -5.15 -33.45
N ASP A 627 9.38 -3.82 -33.42
CA ASP A 627 10.11 -2.97 -32.48
C ASP A 627 9.40 -2.85 -31.12
N THR A 628 8.07 -2.99 -31.09
CA THR A 628 7.33 -3.32 -29.85
C THR A 628 7.84 -4.62 -29.25
N ILE A 629 7.98 -5.69 -30.04
CA ILE A 629 8.45 -7.02 -29.58
C ILE A 629 9.85 -6.91 -28.98
N LYS A 630 10.78 -6.22 -29.66
CA LYS A 630 12.12 -5.92 -29.10
C LYS A 630 12.02 -5.19 -27.77
N GLN A 631 11.30 -4.07 -27.70
CA GLN A 631 11.15 -3.26 -26.48
C GLN A 631 10.55 -4.07 -25.31
N LEU A 632 9.53 -4.90 -25.60
CA LEU A 632 8.92 -5.79 -24.62
C LEU A 632 9.93 -6.82 -24.10
N THR A 633 10.75 -7.39 -24.98
CA THR A 633 11.88 -8.26 -24.60
C THR A 633 12.95 -7.50 -23.80
N ASP A 634 13.29 -6.26 -24.18
CA ASP A 634 14.31 -5.44 -23.50
C ASP A 634 13.92 -5.16 -22.05
N PHE A 635 12.65 -4.83 -21.79
CA PHE A 635 12.11 -4.65 -20.44
C PHE A 635 12.17 -5.95 -19.61
N MET A 636 11.77 -7.09 -20.18
CA MET A 636 11.84 -8.39 -19.51
C MET A 636 13.29 -8.78 -19.20
N LEU A 637 14.21 -8.64 -20.17
CA LEU A 637 15.62 -8.94 -20.01
C LEU A 637 16.28 -8.05 -18.95
N HIS A 638 15.96 -6.75 -18.92
CA HIS A 638 16.42 -5.84 -17.89
C HIS A 638 15.87 -6.19 -16.49
N PHE A 639 14.64 -6.71 -16.39
CA PHE A 639 14.10 -7.19 -15.12
C PHE A 639 14.81 -8.47 -14.62
N CYS A 640 15.19 -9.38 -15.53
CA CYS A 640 16.02 -10.55 -15.20
C CYS A 640 17.39 -10.16 -14.62
N GLN A 641 18.00 -9.08 -15.12
CA GLN A 641 19.30 -8.58 -14.67
C GLN A 641 19.30 -7.98 -13.25
N LYS A 642 18.12 -7.73 -12.65
CA LYS A 642 18.04 -7.17 -11.29
C LYS A 642 18.45 -8.19 -10.22
N THR A 643 19.06 -7.72 -9.14
CA THR A 643 19.29 -8.55 -7.94
C THR A 643 17.98 -8.80 -7.15
N PRO A 644 17.93 -9.78 -6.24
CA PRO A 644 16.76 -9.98 -5.36
C PRO A 644 16.38 -8.71 -4.59
N ARG A 645 17.37 -8.02 -3.99
CA ARG A 645 17.17 -6.75 -3.27
C ARG A 645 16.64 -5.64 -4.18
N GLN A 646 17.16 -5.50 -5.40
CA GLN A 646 16.65 -4.52 -6.36
C GLN A 646 15.19 -4.81 -6.77
N ARG A 647 14.81 -6.08 -6.94
CA ARG A 647 13.40 -6.45 -7.19
C ARG A 647 12.51 -6.13 -6.00
N GLN A 648 12.96 -6.36 -4.76
CA GLN A 648 12.21 -6.01 -3.55
C GLN A 648 12.02 -4.49 -3.43
N CYS A 649 13.09 -3.69 -3.55
CA CYS A 649 13.00 -2.24 -3.59
C CYS A 649 12.06 -1.73 -4.70
N GLN A 650 12.01 -2.42 -5.86
CA GLN A 650 11.08 -2.08 -6.93
C GLN A 650 9.62 -2.39 -6.56
N ARG A 651 9.32 -3.55 -5.96
CA ARG A 651 7.97 -3.85 -5.43
C ARG A 651 7.48 -2.79 -4.44
N ASN A 652 8.35 -2.37 -3.53
CA ASN A 652 8.05 -1.36 -2.50
C ASN A 652 7.77 0.02 -3.13
N ARG A 653 8.27 0.28 -4.34
CA ARG A 653 7.90 1.46 -5.12
C ARG A 653 6.60 1.25 -5.89
N THR A 654 6.37 0.06 -6.45
CA THR A 654 5.10 -0.26 -7.14
C THR A 654 3.90 -0.23 -6.19
N GLU A 655 4.03 -0.74 -4.97
CA GLU A 655 2.98 -0.74 -3.94
C GLU A 655 2.58 0.70 -3.54
N ARG A 656 3.54 1.61 -3.41
CA ARG A 656 3.28 3.05 -3.17
C ARG A 656 2.52 3.73 -4.31
N LEU A 657 2.46 3.14 -5.51
CA LEU A 657 1.59 3.65 -6.57
C LEU A 657 0.12 3.33 -6.35
N SER A 658 -0.25 2.39 -5.46
CA SER A 658 -1.64 1.96 -5.23
C SER A 658 -2.59 3.12 -4.96
N ASP A 659 -2.16 4.08 -4.14
CA ASP A 659 -2.87 5.33 -3.85
C ASP A 659 -3.18 6.17 -5.11
N MET A 660 -2.44 6.02 -6.22
CA MET A 660 -2.63 6.78 -7.46
C MET A 660 -3.83 6.32 -8.30
N PHE A 661 -4.37 5.13 -8.02
CA PHE A 661 -5.56 4.59 -8.69
C PHE A 661 -6.73 4.32 -7.73
N ASP A 662 -6.58 4.63 -6.43
CA ASP A 662 -7.73 4.71 -5.51
C ASP A 662 -8.80 5.68 -6.08
N TRP A 663 -10.07 5.30 -5.92
CA TRP A 663 -11.24 6.10 -6.32
C TRP A 663 -11.29 7.50 -5.68
N LYS A 664 -10.57 7.76 -4.58
CA LYS A 664 -10.30 9.10 -4.04
C LYS A 664 -9.65 10.04 -5.05
N ILE A 665 -8.80 9.51 -5.96
CA ILE A 665 -8.10 10.27 -7.00
C ILE A 665 -8.79 10.07 -8.35
N VAL A 666 -9.04 8.83 -8.80
CA VAL A 666 -9.64 8.56 -10.13
C VAL A 666 -11.08 9.02 -10.22
N GLY A 667 -11.83 8.94 -9.12
CA GLY A 667 -13.20 9.45 -9.02
C GLY A 667 -13.30 10.97 -9.21
N MET A 668 -12.17 11.69 -9.23
CA MET A 668 -12.22 13.14 -9.39
C MET A 668 -12.59 13.60 -10.79
N GLU A 669 -12.19 12.85 -11.82
CA GLU A 669 -12.59 13.13 -13.21
C GLU A 669 -14.13 13.08 -13.39
N TYR A 670 -14.85 12.34 -12.52
CA TYR A 670 -16.32 12.33 -12.50
C TYR A 670 -16.94 13.59 -11.87
N VAL A 671 -16.30 14.24 -10.89
CA VAL A 671 -16.76 15.56 -10.38
C VAL A 671 -16.54 16.63 -11.46
N ARG A 672 -15.43 16.52 -12.18
CA ARG A 672 -15.04 17.41 -13.28
C ARG A 672 -16.03 17.39 -14.43
N ALA A 673 -16.39 16.19 -14.90
CA ALA A 673 -17.43 16.01 -15.91
C ALA A 673 -18.78 16.65 -15.48
N ARG A 674 -19.16 16.50 -14.20
CA ARG A 674 -20.38 17.11 -13.65
C ARG A 674 -20.31 18.65 -13.58
N LYS A 675 -19.19 19.23 -13.10
CA LYS A 675 -18.98 20.69 -13.10
C LYS A 675 -19.02 21.29 -14.51
N LEU A 676 -18.34 20.66 -15.46
CA LEU A 676 -18.35 21.07 -16.87
C LEU A 676 -19.75 21.01 -17.49
N ALA A 677 -20.51 19.94 -17.23
CA ALA A 677 -21.89 19.81 -17.68
C ALA A 677 -22.80 20.92 -17.12
N LEU A 678 -22.66 21.26 -15.83
CA LEU A 678 -23.41 22.35 -15.20
C LEU A 678 -23.06 23.72 -15.80
N ARG A 679 -21.78 24.05 -15.97
CA ARG A 679 -21.35 25.33 -16.57
C ARG A 679 -21.81 25.47 -18.03
N ARG A 680 -21.81 24.38 -18.81
CA ARG A 680 -22.36 24.36 -20.19
C ARG A 680 -23.88 24.48 -20.23
N SER A 681 -24.59 24.04 -19.18
CA SER A 681 -26.06 24.08 -19.12
C SER A 681 -26.61 25.40 -18.57
N TYR A 682 -25.85 26.08 -17.71
CA TYR A 682 -26.27 27.31 -17.03
C TYR A 682 -25.17 28.38 -17.03
N PRO A 683 -24.72 28.90 -18.19
CA PRO A 683 -23.54 29.78 -18.27
C PRO A 683 -23.64 31.02 -17.38
N ASP A 684 -24.83 31.63 -17.32
CA ASP A 684 -25.09 32.87 -16.58
C ASP A 684 -24.95 32.70 -15.07
N ALA A 685 -25.26 31.51 -14.54
CA ALA A 685 -25.06 31.16 -13.13
C ALA A 685 -23.58 30.97 -12.75
N PHE A 686 -22.68 30.97 -13.75
CA PHE A 686 -21.23 30.91 -13.58
C PHE A 686 -20.53 32.20 -14.05
N LEU A 687 -21.25 33.26 -14.46
CA LEU A 687 -20.66 34.57 -14.73
C LEU A 687 -20.04 35.14 -13.44
N GLY A 688 -18.80 35.62 -13.55
CA GLY A 688 -17.99 36.03 -12.39
C GLY A 688 -17.25 34.87 -11.70
N THR A 689 -17.60 33.60 -11.96
CA THR A 689 -16.74 32.47 -11.60
C THR A 689 -15.71 32.23 -12.70
N VAL A 690 -14.47 32.62 -12.42
CA VAL A 690 -13.32 32.05 -13.14
C VAL A 690 -13.34 30.55 -12.83
N TRP A 691 -13.42 29.78 -13.91
CA TRP A 691 -13.27 28.34 -13.91
C TRP A 691 -12.51 28.08 -15.19
N ASP A 692 -11.19 28.08 -15.07
CA ASP A 692 -10.34 27.78 -16.20
C ASP A 692 -10.22 26.26 -16.32
N GLU A 693 -10.47 25.69 -17.50
CA GLU A 693 -10.14 24.27 -17.73
C GLU A 693 -8.63 24.01 -17.62
N GLU A 694 -7.85 25.08 -17.60
CA GLU A 694 -6.43 25.13 -17.32
C GLU A 694 -6.09 25.61 -15.89
N GLU A 695 -7.07 25.69 -14.94
CA GLU A 695 -6.90 25.69 -13.45
C GLU A 695 -6.88 24.24 -12.89
N ASP A 696 -7.20 23.28 -13.75
CA ASP A 696 -8.03 22.15 -13.38
C ASP A 696 -7.31 20.79 -13.45
N ARG A 697 -6.45 20.58 -14.44
CA ARG A 697 -5.81 19.30 -14.79
C ARG A 697 -4.53 19.04 -14.00
N GLU A 698 -3.61 20.02 -13.86
CA GLU A 698 -2.52 19.92 -12.87
C GLU A 698 -3.08 19.71 -11.49
N GLU A 699 -4.34 19.99 -11.10
CA GLU A 699 -4.76 19.57 -9.76
C GLU A 699 -4.52 18.06 -9.62
N VAL A 700 -5.06 17.25 -10.52
CA VAL A 700 -4.78 15.81 -10.51
C VAL A 700 -3.32 15.47 -10.85
N LYS A 701 -2.58 16.24 -11.66
CA LYS A 701 -1.12 16.03 -11.81
C LYS A 701 -0.38 16.27 -10.46
N GLU A 702 -0.82 17.23 -9.65
CA GLU A 702 -0.26 17.61 -8.35
C GLU A 702 -0.59 16.57 -7.27
N LYS A 703 -1.73 15.89 -7.42
CA LYS A 703 -2.03 14.68 -6.65
C LYS A 703 -1.09 13.54 -7.05
N ARG A 704 -0.96 13.31 -8.36
CA ARG A 704 -0.22 12.19 -8.98
C ARG A 704 1.28 12.23 -8.69
N ARG A 705 2.04 13.23 -9.20
CA ARG A 705 3.53 13.16 -9.09
C ARG A 705 4.04 13.17 -7.65
N GLY A 706 3.20 13.49 -6.66
CA GLY A 706 3.59 13.67 -5.26
C GLY A 706 3.67 12.34 -4.52
N ILE A 707 2.94 11.34 -5.02
CA ILE A 707 3.04 9.95 -4.62
C ILE A 707 4.36 9.35 -5.15
N LEU A 708 4.91 9.94 -6.23
CA LEU A 708 6.20 9.60 -6.83
C LEU A 708 7.40 10.30 -6.15
N LYS A 709 7.23 10.91 -4.98
CA LYS A 709 8.35 11.58 -4.30
C LYS A 709 9.01 10.66 -3.27
N PRO A 710 10.30 10.32 -3.42
CA PRO A 710 10.95 9.44 -2.46
C PRO A 710 11.18 10.15 -1.13
N VAL A 711 10.76 9.51 -0.04
CA VAL A 711 11.50 9.60 1.23
C VAL A 711 12.81 8.85 1.02
N VAL A 712 13.92 9.40 1.53
CA VAL A 712 15.27 9.00 1.11
C VAL A 712 15.66 7.62 1.64
N GLU A 713 15.98 6.71 0.72
CA GLU A 713 16.86 5.56 0.94
C GLU A 713 18.04 5.65 -0.04
N PRO A 714 19.23 5.11 0.30
CA PRO A 714 20.42 5.28 -0.51
C PRO A 714 20.29 4.63 -1.90
N SER A 715 20.94 5.25 -2.88
CA SER A 715 21.00 4.74 -4.25
C SER A 715 21.64 3.35 -4.29
N SER A 716 21.00 2.39 -4.96
CA SER A 716 21.64 1.12 -5.29
C SER A 716 22.92 1.36 -6.11
N PRO A 717 24.03 0.64 -5.86
CA PRO A 717 25.27 0.83 -6.59
C PRO A 717 25.08 0.62 -8.08
N LYS A 718 25.49 1.60 -8.88
CA LYS A 718 25.42 1.54 -10.35
C LYS A 718 26.52 0.63 -10.87
N ILE A 719 26.17 -0.33 -11.73
CA ILE A 719 27.15 -1.17 -12.44
C ILE A 719 27.95 -0.29 -13.40
N ARG A 720 29.16 0.13 -12.99
CA ARG A 720 30.13 0.75 -13.90
C ARG A 720 30.75 -0.33 -14.77
N HIS A 721 30.57 -0.22 -16.09
CA HIS A 721 31.39 -0.98 -17.03
C HIS A 721 32.81 -0.40 -17.08
N GLY A 722 33.82 -1.27 -17.03
CA GLY A 722 35.15 -0.98 -17.58
C GLY A 722 36.12 -0.14 -16.73
N ARG A 723 36.69 -0.75 -15.68
CA ARG A 723 38.15 -0.95 -15.54
C ARG A 723 38.46 -1.76 -14.26
N ILE A 724 39.41 -2.67 -14.37
CA ILE A 724 40.07 -3.30 -13.21
C ILE A 724 41.13 -2.33 -12.72
N VAL A 725 41.11 -2.03 -11.42
CA VAL A 725 42.13 -1.34 -10.63
C VAL A 725 42.07 -1.98 -9.24
N ASP A 726 43.21 -2.13 -8.56
CA ASP A 726 43.44 -3.18 -7.55
C ASP A 726 42.74 -3.00 -6.18
N ASP A 727 41.97 -1.93 -5.97
CA ASP A 727 41.36 -1.52 -4.70
C ASP A 727 40.28 -2.47 -4.13
N GLN A 728 40.05 -3.65 -4.73
CA GLN A 728 39.11 -4.66 -4.22
C GLN A 728 39.78 -5.81 -3.44
N LEU A 729 41.11 -5.81 -3.29
CA LEU A 729 41.85 -6.83 -2.53
C LEU A 729 41.95 -6.57 -1.02
N GLU A 730 41.57 -5.39 -0.53
CA GLU A 730 41.57 -5.07 0.91
C GLU A 730 40.22 -5.31 1.58
N LEU A 731 39.09 -4.99 0.94
CA LEU A 731 37.75 -5.27 1.51
C LEU A 731 37.45 -6.78 1.66
N PHE A 732 38.17 -7.66 0.96
CA PHE A 732 38.06 -9.12 1.14
C PHE A 732 38.95 -9.69 2.26
N LYS A 733 39.58 -8.82 3.07
CA LYS A 733 40.41 -9.17 4.24
C LYS A 733 39.89 -8.63 5.58
N MET A 734 38.65 -8.14 5.63
CA MET A 734 38.05 -7.54 6.84
C MET A 734 36.71 -8.18 7.25
N GLU A 735 36.42 -9.41 6.81
CA GLU A 735 35.28 -10.23 7.26
C GLU A 735 35.70 -11.71 7.49
N MET A 736 36.95 -11.94 7.93
CA MET A 736 37.50 -13.28 8.23
C MET A 736 38.36 -13.36 9.52
N ASP A 737 38.47 -12.28 10.28
CA ASP A 737 39.18 -12.22 11.56
C ASP A 737 38.34 -11.42 12.57
N ASP A 738 37.50 -12.12 13.36
CA ASP A 738 36.91 -11.73 14.67
C ASP A 738 35.79 -12.75 15.05
N ASP A 739 36.19 -13.93 15.56
CA ASP A 739 35.41 -14.82 16.47
C ASP A 739 36.16 -16.16 16.71
N ILE A 740 37.42 -16.09 17.15
CA ILE A 740 38.12 -17.20 17.83
C ILE A 740 38.87 -16.60 19.03
N GLU A 741 38.34 -16.78 20.23
CA GLU A 741 39.11 -16.62 21.47
C GLU A 741 39.93 -17.90 21.72
N ASP A 742 41.14 -17.76 22.27
CA ASP A 742 42.07 -18.86 22.52
C ASP A 742 41.63 -19.77 23.69
N GLU A 743 41.66 -21.09 23.50
CA GLU A 743 42.12 -22.03 24.53
C GLU A 743 43.17 -22.99 23.93
N GLU A 744 44.16 -23.37 24.75
CA GLU A 744 45.50 -23.78 24.33
C GLU A 744 45.61 -25.18 23.67
N ILE A 745 46.44 -25.31 22.61
CA ILE A 745 47.71 -26.11 22.57
C ILE A 745 48.35 -26.11 21.17
#